data_AF-A0A956IIV8-F1
#
_entry.id   AF-A0A956IIV8-F1
#
_cell.length_a   1.000
_cell.length_b   1.000
_cell.length_c   1.000
_cell.angle_alpha   90.00
_cell.angle_beta   90.00
_cell.angle_gamma   90.00
#
_symmetry.space_group_name_H-M   'P 1'
#
loop_
_entity.id
_entity.type
_entity.pdbx_description
1 polymer ?
#
loop_
_entity_poly.entity_id
_entity_poly.type
_entity_poly.pdbx_seq_one_letter_code
_entity_poly.pdbx_strand_id
1 'polypeptide(L)'
;MGSMVQPDFSSVPRWMLELERAQGRLLRASQVLSGDLKPRRDMSFVATALERGFVGIYDAMDHRAPRLTGVQAALEAIAEAERQIAPDLDHPMLRLVADSLGFASRHLTEAHALLAALPEERGPTPAPDLVVSTDVPRLHRVDRPSLHPRILVEAPAPVYEVVPPDITRPKSFDELRDKVKALQATAAAKLAPKSEGTGTLPPPPPEAIDEHRPGFVPDVAPAISELDFVHGQVRECFEEVAMVGMQRAPLFGDPWRFAQILENRMLRAIDRIAGLGAAALMRLEPLVLDSPVKDPSRVFAVGMITGCFGGRDALAVAERIFLDFEVTDPSCRHELGAALKLVPHDLLPLTLRSWLADSDSRHRALAIDVLAYRGLVTEAELVQAAMDEDRLVSGVALPYLALARSKAIVDAIESDRARPLGEDDDLRGRWLAMILSGHRGTPQILAEAIDGPHGDAAAMLLALYGDEGDANRLLERCQAGPRPGLLHAVGWAGDGAAIEPLMAMLDHDDEEIAVAAAFALERLTGAHLIVETEVEVEDIVAPIPPDPDVGETPGPKLVRTVSDPRDLPPEPSTETVERPTTNRSAWQVWWQDKQRDYVRGRRYRHGKPYVPSLSLVELDEGRATLPERRALHWELVVRTGEVVRFDPHDFVVVQEASLAEWRRVAQRGGNPGRWHRPGR
;
A
#
# COMPACT_ATOMS: atom_id res chain seq x y z
N MET A 1 26.98 -7.59 -12.07
CA MET A 1 26.20 -7.63 -10.82
C MET A 1 27.09 -8.19 -9.74
N GLY A 2 27.53 -7.34 -8.80
CA GLY A 2 28.19 -7.82 -7.61
C GLY A 2 27.23 -8.76 -6.88
N SER A 3 27.75 -9.90 -6.41
CA SER A 3 27.08 -10.72 -5.41
C SER A 3 26.56 -9.76 -4.33
N MET A 4 25.24 -9.55 -4.28
CA MET A 4 24.59 -9.10 -3.07
C MET A 4 24.87 -10.22 -2.07
N VAL A 5 25.95 -10.05 -1.31
CA VAL A 5 26.13 -10.75 -0.05
C VAL A 5 24.87 -10.41 0.73
N GLN A 6 23.91 -11.35 0.77
CA GLN A 6 22.75 -11.21 1.63
C GLN A 6 23.31 -11.03 3.04
N PRO A 7 23.00 -9.91 3.73
CA PRO A 7 23.39 -9.78 5.12
C PRO A 7 22.83 -10.97 5.88
N ASP A 8 23.69 -11.66 6.63
CA ASP A 8 23.25 -12.71 7.53
C ASP A 8 22.47 -12.06 8.69
N PHE A 9 21.18 -11.88 8.50
CA PHE A 9 20.28 -11.32 9.50
C PHE A 9 20.02 -12.28 10.68
N SER A 10 20.69 -13.44 10.74
CA SER A 10 20.64 -14.34 11.91
C SER A 10 21.31 -13.74 13.15
N SER A 11 22.00 -12.60 13.03
CA SER A 11 22.80 -12.02 14.11
C SER A 11 22.44 -10.57 14.47
N VAL A 12 21.15 -10.18 14.43
CA VAL A 12 20.74 -8.90 15.05
C VAL A 12 21.15 -8.91 16.53
N PRO A 13 21.96 -7.94 17.00
CA PRO A 13 22.39 -7.92 18.39
C PRO A 13 21.21 -7.88 19.34
N ARG A 14 21.30 -8.63 20.45
CA ARG A 14 20.21 -8.71 21.43
C ARG A 14 19.80 -7.33 21.97
N TRP A 15 20.74 -6.42 22.19
CA TRP A 15 20.41 -5.06 22.65
C TRP A 15 19.53 -4.32 21.63
N MET A 16 19.74 -4.53 20.33
CA MET A 16 18.94 -3.91 19.27
C MET A 16 17.52 -4.49 19.23
N LEU A 17 17.36 -5.79 19.49
CA LEU A 17 16.05 -6.41 19.68
C LEU A 17 15.31 -5.84 20.90
N GLU A 18 16.01 -5.60 22.00
CA GLU A 18 15.40 -4.98 23.18
C GLU A 18 15.00 -3.51 22.92
N LEU A 19 15.79 -2.74 22.15
CA LEU A 19 15.41 -1.40 21.72
C LEU A 19 14.19 -1.40 20.81
N GLU A 20 14.11 -2.32 19.84
CA GLU A 20 12.94 -2.47 18.97
C GLU A 20 11.68 -2.82 19.77
N ARG A 21 11.79 -3.71 20.76
CA ARG A 21 10.69 -4.05 21.66
C ARG A 21 10.26 -2.85 22.50
N ALA A 22 11.21 -2.05 23.01
CA ALA A 22 10.90 -0.83 23.74
C ALA A 22 10.17 0.18 22.85
N GLN A 23 10.64 0.38 21.60
CA GLN A 23 10.00 1.24 20.61
C GLN A 23 8.55 0.81 20.35
N GLY A 24 8.29 -0.48 20.11
CA GLY A 24 6.94 -0.98 19.88
C GLY A 24 6.00 -0.77 21.07
N ARG A 25 6.53 -0.81 22.31
CA ARG A 25 5.76 -0.49 23.52
C ARG A 25 5.46 1.00 23.64
N LEU A 26 6.40 1.88 23.30
CA LEU A 26 6.14 3.32 23.26
C LEU A 26 5.10 3.67 22.18
N LEU A 27 5.13 2.98 21.05
CA LEU A 27 4.17 3.18 19.96
C LEU A 27 2.74 2.82 20.39
N ARG A 28 2.56 1.70 21.10
CA ARG A 28 1.27 1.34 21.71
C ARG A 28 0.81 2.38 22.73
N ALA A 29 1.73 2.91 23.55
CA ALA A 29 1.43 3.96 24.51
C ALA A 29 0.98 5.26 23.81
N SER A 30 1.66 5.67 22.73
CA SER A 30 1.29 6.86 21.97
C SER A 30 -0.07 6.72 21.28
N GLN A 31 -0.38 5.55 20.70
CA GLN A 31 -1.69 5.29 20.09
C GLN A 31 -2.84 5.44 21.09
N VAL A 32 -2.67 4.92 22.32
CA VAL A 32 -3.68 5.05 23.37
C VAL A 32 -3.86 6.51 23.79
N LEU A 33 -2.78 7.29 23.84
CA LEU A 33 -2.84 8.72 24.18
C LEU A 33 -3.45 9.59 23.08
N SER A 34 -3.21 9.25 21.81
CA SER A 34 -3.74 9.99 20.66
C SER A 34 -5.14 9.55 20.22
N GLY A 35 -5.67 8.46 20.79
CA GLY A 35 -7.06 8.05 20.59
C GLY A 35 -8.06 8.93 21.34
N ASP A 36 -9.33 8.48 21.41
CA ASP A 36 -10.43 9.15 22.12
C ASP A 36 -10.29 9.06 23.66
N LEU A 37 -9.17 9.56 24.18
CA LEU A 37 -8.96 9.75 25.60
C LEU A 37 -9.58 11.10 26.00
N LYS A 38 -10.46 11.09 27.00
CA LYS A 38 -10.95 12.32 27.65
C LYS A 38 -10.22 12.49 28.99
N PRO A 39 -8.95 12.92 28.99
CA PRO A 39 -8.19 12.97 30.22
C PRO A 39 -8.74 14.07 31.14
N ARG A 40 -8.66 13.83 32.45
CA ARG A 40 -9.01 14.83 33.47
C ARG A 40 -8.01 15.99 33.54
N ARG A 41 -6.81 15.79 33.01
CA ARG A 41 -5.68 16.72 33.03
C ARG A 41 -5.06 16.80 31.64
N ASP A 42 -4.27 17.85 31.43
CA ASP A 42 -3.50 18.00 30.21
C ASP A 42 -2.42 16.90 30.10
N MET A 43 -2.51 16.09 29.05
CA MET A 43 -1.54 15.01 28.78
C MET A 43 -0.44 15.43 27.78
N SER A 44 -0.36 16.72 27.40
CA SER A 44 0.67 17.24 26.49
C SER A 44 2.10 17.02 27.02
N PHE A 45 2.27 17.06 28.35
CA PHE A 45 3.57 16.80 28.98
C PHE A 45 3.99 15.33 28.86
N VAL A 46 3.02 14.40 28.91
CA VAL A 46 3.24 12.97 28.72
C VAL A 46 3.64 12.71 27.26
N ALA A 47 2.91 13.30 26.32
CA ALA A 47 3.24 13.27 24.90
C ALA A 47 4.68 13.76 24.64
N THR A 48 5.04 14.95 25.15
CA THR A 48 6.40 15.50 25.01
C THR A 48 7.48 14.58 25.61
N ALA A 49 7.18 13.94 26.75
CA ALA A 49 8.10 12.98 27.36
C ALA A 49 8.28 11.73 26.48
N LEU A 50 7.21 11.19 25.90
CA LEU A 50 7.28 10.07 24.96
C LEU A 50 8.07 10.42 23.69
N GLU A 51 7.87 11.61 23.12
CA GLU A 51 8.64 12.09 21.96
C GLU A 51 10.14 12.07 22.23
N ARG A 52 10.57 12.57 23.40
CA ARG A 52 11.98 12.46 23.83
C ARG A 52 12.43 11.02 24.05
N GLY A 53 11.54 10.15 24.54
CA GLY A 53 11.77 8.72 24.66
C GLY A 53 12.11 8.07 23.32
N PHE A 54 11.34 8.38 22.27
CA PHE A 54 11.63 7.93 20.91
C PHE A 54 12.98 8.45 20.40
N VAL A 55 13.28 9.74 20.59
CA VAL A 55 14.58 10.33 20.21
C VAL A 55 15.73 9.55 20.84
N GLY A 56 15.68 9.27 22.14
CA GLY A 56 16.74 8.52 22.83
C GLY A 56 16.94 7.09 22.29
N ILE A 57 15.84 6.40 21.94
CA ILE A 57 15.90 5.07 21.32
C ILE A 57 16.54 5.15 19.93
N TYR A 58 16.08 6.07 19.08
CA TYR A 58 16.60 6.21 17.71
C TYR A 58 18.04 6.70 17.68
N ASP A 59 18.43 7.62 18.57
CA ASP A 59 19.82 8.06 18.67
C ASP A 59 20.76 6.89 19.03
N ALA A 60 20.29 5.96 19.87
CA ALA A 60 21.03 4.75 20.19
C ALA A 60 21.08 3.74 19.04
N MET A 61 19.95 3.51 18.34
CA MET A 61 19.89 2.58 17.21
C MET A 61 20.69 3.07 16.00
N ASP A 62 20.60 4.36 15.69
CA ASP A 62 21.15 4.97 14.47
C ASP A 62 22.55 5.57 14.68
N HIS A 63 23.09 5.48 15.89
CA HIS A 63 24.43 5.97 16.28
C HIS A 63 24.59 7.47 16.10
N ARG A 64 23.53 8.23 16.37
CA ARG A 64 23.54 9.71 16.34
C ARG A 64 24.05 10.31 17.64
N ALA A 65 23.93 9.56 18.73
CA ALA A 65 24.57 9.83 20.01
C ALA A 65 25.24 8.55 20.52
N PRO A 66 26.13 8.63 21.54
CA PRO A 66 26.62 7.43 22.21
C PRO A 66 25.45 6.57 22.70
N ARG A 67 25.44 5.27 22.35
CA ARG A 67 24.28 4.39 22.54
C ARG A 67 23.76 4.39 23.98
N LEU A 68 24.66 4.31 24.95
CA LEU A 68 24.31 4.33 26.37
C LEU A 68 23.63 5.62 26.79
N THR A 69 24.10 6.76 26.27
CA THR A 69 23.49 8.08 26.53
C THR A 69 22.08 8.15 25.94
N GLY A 70 21.87 7.64 24.73
CA GLY A 70 20.54 7.57 24.13
C GLY A 70 19.56 6.71 24.94
N VAL A 71 20.00 5.52 25.38
CA VAL A 71 19.17 4.63 26.22
C VAL A 71 18.87 5.25 27.59
N GLN A 72 19.83 5.95 28.20
CA GLN A 72 19.62 6.67 29.46
C GLN A 72 18.60 7.80 29.30
N ALA A 73 18.73 8.61 28.24
CA ALA A 73 17.77 9.66 27.93
C ALA A 73 16.35 9.10 27.73
N ALA A 74 16.22 7.94 27.06
CA ALA A 74 14.94 7.27 26.89
C ALA A 74 14.34 6.78 28.23
N LEU A 75 15.16 6.18 29.12
CA LEU A 75 14.73 5.76 30.44
C LEU A 75 14.26 6.94 31.31
N GLU A 76 15.00 8.05 31.31
CA GLU A 76 14.64 9.26 32.04
C GLU A 76 13.31 9.86 31.54
N ALA A 77 13.13 9.88 30.22
CA ALA A 77 11.92 10.38 29.58
C ALA A 77 10.69 9.51 29.92
N ILE A 78 10.84 8.18 29.91
CA ILE A 78 9.76 7.25 30.30
C ILE A 78 9.43 7.40 31.79
N ALA A 79 10.44 7.50 32.66
CA ALA A 79 10.21 7.70 34.09
C ALA A 79 9.48 9.02 34.38
N GLU A 80 9.72 10.06 33.59
CA GLU A 80 8.96 11.31 33.66
C GLU A 80 7.50 11.12 33.23
N ALA A 81 7.25 10.44 32.11
CA ALA A 81 5.89 10.12 31.66
C ALA A 81 5.11 9.29 32.71
N GLU A 82 5.74 8.28 33.30
CA GLU A 82 5.14 7.45 34.37
C GLU A 82 4.76 8.28 35.59
N ARG A 83 5.62 9.22 36.03
CA ARG A 83 5.31 10.13 37.14
C ARG A 83 4.10 11.01 36.85
N GLN A 84 3.96 11.47 35.62
CA GLN A 84 2.87 12.34 35.21
C GLN A 84 1.53 11.61 35.09
N ILE A 85 1.53 10.34 34.66
CA ILE A 85 0.32 9.50 34.55
C ILE A 85 -0.11 8.93 35.91
N ALA A 86 0.82 8.72 36.85
CA ALA A 86 0.56 8.08 38.14
C ALA A 86 -0.70 8.57 38.90
N PRO A 87 -1.05 9.87 38.92
CA PRO A 87 -2.26 10.36 39.59
C PRO A 87 -3.59 9.92 38.95
N ASP A 88 -3.59 9.52 37.68
CA ASP A 88 -4.78 9.26 36.87
C ASP A 88 -4.90 7.77 36.45
N LEU A 89 -4.21 6.87 37.18
CA LEU A 89 -4.22 5.41 36.94
C LEU A 89 -5.56 4.73 37.25
N ASP A 90 -6.55 5.46 37.78
CA ASP A 90 -7.93 4.99 37.89
C ASP A 90 -8.59 4.86 36.50
N HIS A 91 -8.08 5.56 35.48
CA HIS A 91 -8.56 5.45 34.11
C HIS A 91 -7.99 4.20 33.41
N PRO A 92 -8.82 3.26 32.92
CA PRO A 92 -8.35 2.01 32.31
C PRO A 92 -7.37 2.19 31.14
N MET A 93 -7.61 3.17 30.26
CA MET A 93 -6.71 3.44 29.14
C MET A 93 -5.35 4.00 29.61
N LEU A 94 -5.32 4.85 30.64
CA LEU A 94 -4.06 5.37 31.18
C LEU A 94 -3.29 4.28 31.92
N ARG A 95 -3.98 3.29 32.49
CA ARG A 95 -3.35 2.09 32.99
C ARG A 95 -2.68 1.26 31.89
N LEU A 96 -3.30 1.15 30.70
CA LEU A 96 -2.65 0.49 29.54
C LEU A 96 -1.40 1.26 29.08
N VAL A 97 -1.44 2.59 29.10
CA VAL A 97 -0.26 3.44 28.83
C VAL A 97 0.84 3.15 29.84
N ALA A 98 0.53 3.18 31.14
CA ALA A 98 1.49 2.92 32.21
C ALA A 98 2.07 1.50 32.14
N ASP A 99 1.24 0.49 31.87
CA ASP A 99 1.71 -0.89 31.67
C ASP A 99 2.70 -0.96 30.50
N SER A 100 2.36 -0.33 29.37
CA SER A 100 3.22 -0.26 28.18
C SER A 100 4.55 0.43 28.47
N LEU A 101 4.54 1.54 29.22
CA LEU A 101 5.76 2.23 29.67
C LEU A 101 6.61 1.34 30.57
N GLY A 102 6.00 0.61 31.51
CA GLY A 102 6.69 -0.34 32.37
C GLY A 102 7.31 -1.52 31.60
N PHE A 103 6.68 -2.00 30.52
CA PHE A 103 7.30 -2.95 29.60
C PHE A 103 8.48 -2.32 28.85
N ALA A 104 8.33 -1.10 28.32
CA ALA A 104 9.38 -0.38 27.60
C ALA A 104 10.63 -0.16 28.48
N SER A 105 10.42 0.29 29.72
CA SER A 105 11.48 0.53 30.71
C SER A 105 12.29 -0.74 31.01
N ARG A 106 11.64 -1.90 31.12
CA ARG A 106 12.33 -3.19 31.31
C ARG A 106 13.20 -3.56 30.12
N HIS A 107 12.69 -3.41 28.90
CA HIS A 107 13.46 -3.66 27.68
C HIS A 107 14.66 -2.71 27.57
N LEU A 108 14.47 -1.43 27.87
CA LEU A 108 15.57 -0.45 27.88
C LEU A 108 16.62 -0.72 28.96
N THR A 109 16.21 -1.20 30.13
CA THR A 109 17.13 -1.60 31.20
C THR A 109 17.99 -2.80 30.77
N GLU A 110 17.39 -3.80 30.12
CA GLU A 110 18.14 -4.93 29.54
C GLU A 110 19.08 -4.46 28.42
N ALA A 111 18.61 -3.60 27.52
CA ALA A 111 19.44 -3.01 26.47
C ALA A 111 20.63 -2.23 27.05
N HIS A 112 20.39 -1.44 28.11
CA HIS A 112 21.44 -0.70 28.83
C HIS A 112 22.49 -1.64 29.40
N ALA A 113 22.08 -2.70 30.10
CA ALA A 113 23.00 -3.69 30.67
C ALA A 113 23.85 -4.39 29.59
N LEU A 114 23.23 -4.74 28.47
CA LEU A 114 23.92 -5.36 27.32
C LEU A 114 24.91 -4.39 26.65
N LEU A 115 24.53 -3.13 26.48
CA LEU A 115 25.38 -2.09 25.89
C LEU A 115 26.54 -1.71 26.82
N ALA A 116 26.33 -1.70 28.13
CA ALA A 116 27.37 -1.36 29.11
C ALA A 116 28.51 -2.39 29.15
N ALA A 117 28.26 -3.61 28.67
CA ALA A 117 29.27 -4.65 28.53
C ALA A 117 30.11 -4.53 27.23
N LEU A 118 29.69 -3.67 26.30
CA LEU A 118 30.41 -3.46 25.04
C LEU A 118 31.51 -2.38 25.21
N PRO A 119 32.58 -2.45 24.39
CA PRO A 119 33.58 -1.39 24.36
C PRO A 119 32.95 -0.03 24.02
N GLU A 120 33.51 1.03 24.57
CA GLU A 120 33.10 2.39 24.24
C GLU A 120 33.28 2.64 22.74
N GLU A 121 32.21 3.09 22.10
CA GLU A 121 32.23 3.31 20.66
C GLU A 121 32.94 4.59 20.27
N ARG A 122 33.58 4.55 19.10
CA ARG A 122 34.01 5.76 18.42
C ARG A 122 32.76 6.54 18.03
N GLY A 123 32.84 7.87 18.09
CA GLY A 123 31.74 8.78 17.82
C GLY A 123 31.04 8.58 16.47
N PRO A 124 29.97 9.34 16.19
CA PRO A 124 29.10 9.12 15.03
C PRO A 124 29.90 9.00 13.74
N THR A 125 29.58 7.99 12.93
CA THR A 125 30.17 7.84 11.61
C THR A 125 29.53 8.86 10.68
N PRO A 126 30.31 9.74 10.02
CA PRO A 126 29.73 10.74 9.13
C PRO A 126 28.98 10.08 7.99
N ALA A 127 27.91 10.73 7.51
CA ALA A 127 27.20 10.27 6.34
C ALA A 127 28.14 10.15 5.12
N PRO A 128 28.04 9.06 4.34
CA PRO A 128 28.74 8.96 3.06
C PRO A 128 28.22 10.01 2.07
N ASP A 129 29.02 10.31 1.05
CA ASP A 129 28.62 11.20 -0.05
C ASP A 129 27.32 10.71 -0.71
N LEU A 130 26.44 11.65 -1.03
CA LEU A 130 25.20 11.36 -1.73
C LEU A 130 25.48 10.89 -3.16
N VAL A 131 24.95 9.72 -3.50
CA VAL A 131 25.01 9.14 -4.84
C VAL A 131 23.60 8.95 -5.34
N VAL A 132 23.33 9.43 -6.55
CA VAL A 132 22.03 9.28 -7.21
C VAL A 132 21.70 7.80 -7.46
N SER A 133 20.42 7.48 -7.36
CA SER A 133 19.86 6.18 -7.68
C SER A 133 19.93 5.93 -9.20
N THR A 134 20.13 4.68 -9.60
CA THR A 134 20.19 4.29 -11.02
C THR A 134 19.53 2.95 -11.17
N ASP A 135 18.43 2.90 -11.93
CA ASP A 135 17.55 1.76 -12.19
C ASP A 135 16.84 1.16 -10.96
N VAL A 136 17.43 1.25 -9.77
CA VAL A 136 16.90 0.79 -8.49
C VAL A 136 17.17 1.81 -7.37
N PRO A 137 16.33 1.86 -6.32
CA PRO A 137 16.50 2.79 -5.22
C PRO A 137 17.75 2.48 -4.40
N ARG A 138 18.33 3.53 -3.81
CA ARG A 138 19.48 3.44 -2.91
C ARG A 138 19.11 3.90 -1.51
N LEU A 139 19.88 3.40 -0.54
CA LEU A 139 19.76 3.84 0.84
C LEU A 139 20.62 5.10 1.03
N HIS A 140 19.97 6.25 1.24
CA HIS A 140 20.61 7.52 1.54
C HIS A 140 20.83 7.65 3.04
N ARG A 141 22.00 8.15 3.45
CA ARG A 141 22.27 8.52 4.84
C ARG A 141 22.51 10.03 4.86
N VAL A 142 21.79 10.73 5.73
CA VAL A 142 21.81 12.19 5.85
C VAL A 142 22.08 12.53 7.31
N ASP A 143 23.10 13.34 7.56
CA ASP A 143 23.42 13.81 8.91
C ASP A 143 22.30 14.74 9.40
N ARG A 144 21.55 14.29 10.41
CA ARG A 144 20.35 14.97 10.92
C ARG A 144 19.98 14.53 12.35
N PRO A 145 19.18 15.33 13.08
CA PRO A 145 18.53 14.86 14.31
C PRO A 145 17.52 13.73 14.05
N SER A 146 17.28 12.89 15.05
CA SER A 146 16.29 11.80 14.97
C SER A 146 14.88 12.34 14.70
N LEU A 147 14.15 11.70 13.77
CA LEU A 147 12.71 11.97 13.60
C LEU A 147 11.96 11.34 14.76
N HIS A 148 11.05 12.09 15.33
CA HIS A 148 10.16 11.61 16.37
C HIS A 148 8.71 11.84 15.98
N PRO A 149 7.76 11.04 16.50
CA PRO A 149 6.35 11.31 16.32
C PRO A 149 5.99 12.71 16.81
N ARG A 150 4.91 13.25 16.24
CA ARG A 150 4.12 14.31 16.87
C ARG A 150 2.90 13.68 17.52
N ILE A 151 2.92 13.56 18.84
CA ILE A 151 1.83 12.91 19.59
C ILE A 151 0.76 13.96 19.87
N LEU A 152 -0.34 13.91 19.12
CA LEU A 152 -1.48 14.80 19.32
C LEU A 152 -2.33 14.29 20.48
N VAL A 153 -2.66 15.18 21.42
CA VAL A 153 -3.49 14.91 22.59
C VAL A 153 -4.62 15.94 22.62
N GLU A 154 -5.85 15.48 22.88
CA GLU A 154 -6.98 16.39 23.08
C GLU A 154 -6.77 17.24 24.34
N ALA A 155 -6.77 18.57 24.18
CA ALA A 155 -6.67 19.48 25.32
C ALA A 155 -7.95 19.40 26.16
N PRO A 156 -7.87 19.37 27.51
CA PRO A 156 -9.06 19.38 28.35
C PRO A 156 -9.89 20.64 28.07
N ALA A 157 -11.21 20.47 27.93
CA ALA A 157 -12.11 21.59 27.69
C ALA A 157 -11.90 22.66 28.78
N PRO A 158 -11.74 23.95 28.42
CA PRO A 158 -11.54 25.00 29.41
C PRO A 158 -12.74 25.03 30.35
N VAL A 159 -12.48 24.79 31.64
CA VAL A 159 -13.49 24.94 32.69
C VAL A 159 -13.71 26.44 32.86
N TYR A 160 -14.69 26.99 32.15
CA TYR A 160 -15.19 28.32 32.47
C TYR A 160 -15.92 28.21 33.81
N GLU A 161 -15.34 28.73 34.89
CA GLU A 161 -16.11 29.10 36.07
C GLU A 161 -17.13 30.15 35.61
N VAL A 162 -18.35 29.71 35.32
CA VAL A 162 -19.49 30.62 35.25
C VAL A 162 -19.75 31.04 36.69
N VAL A 163 -19.08 32.10 37.14
CA VAL A 163 -19.46 32.80 38.36
C VAL A 163 -20.91 33.24 38.14
N PRO A 164 -21.91 32.65 38.83
CA PRO A 164 -23.27 33.13 38.69
C PRO A 164 -23.27 34.60 39.11
N PRO A 165 -23.84 35.52 38.32
CA PRO A 165 -23.94 36.89 38.79
C PRO A 165 -24.67 36.88 40.13
N ASP A 166 -24.13 37.59 41.13
CA ASP A 166 -24.72 37.70 42.45
C ASP A 166 -26.03 38.50 42.36
N ILE A 167 -27.13 37.81 42.05
CA ILE A 167 -28.45 38.43 41.97
C ILE A 167 -29.00 38.52 43.38
N THR A 168 -28.75 39.66 44.02
CA THR A 168 -29.41 40.03 45.28
C THR A 168 -30.94 39.97 45.12
N ARG A 169 -31.61 39.17 45.96
CA ARG A 169 -33.06 38.93 45.94
C ARG A 169 -33.82 40.27 46.12
N PRO A 170 -34.63 40.73 45.15
CA PRO A 170 -35.30 42.02 45.24
C PRO A 170 -36.34 42.04 46.35
N LYS A 171 -36.48 43.18 47.03
CA LYS A 171 -37.37 43.34 48.20
C LYS A 171 -38.71 43.98 47.83
N SER A 172 -38.91 44.41 46.58
CA SER A 172 -40.18 44.96 46.07
C SER A 172 -40.46 44.57 44.61
N PHE A 173 -41.71 44.69 44.19
CA PHE A 173 -42.15 44.38 42.82
C PHE A 173 -41.61 45.37 41.77
N ASP A 174 -41.41 46.64 42.13
CA ASP A 174 -40.79 47.62 41.22
C ASP A 174 -39.30 47.32 41.01
N GLU A 175 -38.60 46.94 42.07
CA GLU A 175 -37.18 46.57 42.03
C GLU A 175 -36.94 45.25 41.24
N LEU A 176 -37.89 44.31 41.32
CA LEU A 176 -37.89 43.10 40.49
C LEU A 176 -38.09 43.45 39.01
N ARG A 177 -39.03 44.36 38.69
CA ARG A 177 -39.32 44.75 37.32
C ARG A 177 -38.15 45.47 36.66
N ASP A 178 -37.43 46.32 37.42
CA ASP A 178 -36.25 47.02 36.93
C ASP A 178 -35.06 46.07 36.74
N LYS A 179 -34.86 45.11 37.66
CA LYS A 179 -33.83 44.07 37.51
C LYS A 179 -34.13 43.10 36.35
N VAL A 180 -35.39 42.76 36.11
CA VAL A 180 -35.81 41.94 34.97
C VAL A 180 -35.60 42.70 33.65
N LYS A 181 -35.90 44.00 33.61
CA LYS A 181 -35.60 44.86 32.45
C LYS A 181 -34.09 44.92 32.17
N ALA A 182 -33.27 45.05 33.21
CA ALA A 182 -31.81 45.04 33.09
C ALA A 182 -31.29 43.68 32.60
N LEU A 183 -31.82 42.57 33.10
CA LEU A 183 -31.49 41.21 32.64
C LEU A 183 -31.92 40.96 31.18
N GLN A 184 -33.11 41.42 30.80
CA GLN A 184 -33.59 41.33 29.41
C GLN A 184 -32.77 42.20 28.45
N ALA A 185 -32.35 43.40 28.87
CA ALA A 185 -31.43 44.24 28.10
C ALA A 185 -30.04 43.61 27.95
N THR A 186 -29.54 42.96 28.99
CA THR A 186 -28.24 42.26 28.98
C THR A 186 -28.30 40.96 28.15
N ALA A 187 -29.43 40.26 28.18
CA ALA A 187 -29.67 39.08 27.35
C ALA A 187 -29.86 39.44 25.88
N ALA A 188 -30.58 40.52 25.57
CA ALA A 188 -30.70 41.07 24.21
C ALA A 188 -29.35 41.55 23.65
N ALA A 189 -28.47 42.10 24.49
CA ALA A 189 -27.10 42.46 24.10
C ALA A 189 -26.18 41.23 23.86
N LYS A 190 -26.47 40.08 24.49
CA LYS A 190 -25.76 38.81 24.26
C LYS A 190 -26.31 37.99 23.09
N LEU A 191 -27.58 38.18 22.73
CA LEU A 191 -28.30 37.52 21.63
C LEU A 191 -28.31 38.34 20.33
N ALA A 192 -27.86 39.59 20.35
CA ALA A 192 -27.53 40.31 19.13
C ALA A 192 -26.45 39.51 18.38
N PRO A 193 -26.62 39.24 17.06
CA PRO A 193 -25.58 38.58 16.29
C PRO A 193 -24.29 39.37 16.50
N LYS A 194 -23.23 38.68 16.91
CA LYS A 194 -21.89 39.25 16.87
C LYS A 194 -21.64 39.63 15.41
N SER A 195 -21.90 40.88 15.06
CA SER A 195 -21.14 41.50 13.98
C SER A 195 -19.69 41.24 14.32
N GLU A 196 -18.93 40.79 13.33
CA GLU A 196 -17.48 40.61 13.39
C GLU A 196 -16.85 41.96 13.73
N GLY A 197 -16.87 42.29 15.02
CA GLY A 197 -16.15 43.39 15.61
C GLY A 197 -14.70 42.97 15.63
N THR A 198 -13.98 43.39 14.60
CA THR A 198 -12.58 43.79 14.61
C THR A 198 -12.04 43.97 16.03
N GLY A 199 -11.57 42.86 16.61
CA GLY A 199 -10.60 42.93 17.67
C GLY A 199 -9.40 43.63 17.06
N THR A 200 -9.09 44.84 17.51
CA THR A 200 -7.79 45.44 17.28
C THR A 200 -6.75 44.49 17.83
N LEU A 201 -6.21 43.67 16.92
CA LEU A 201 -4.87 43.11 17.04
C LEU A 201 -3.94 44.25 17.48
N PRO A 202 -2.95 44.00 18.36
CA PRO A 202 -1.84 44.94 18.46
C PRO A 202 -1.38 45.25 17.03
N PRO A 203 -1.14 46.53 16.69
CA PRO A 203 -0.74 46.87 15.34
C PRO A 203 0.41 45.94 14.97
N PRO A 204 0.37 45.31 13.77
CA PRO A 204 1.49 44.51 13.34
C PRO A 204 2.76 45.35 13.52
N PRO A 205 3.88 44.78 14.00
CA PRO A 205 5.14 45.50 13.96
C PRO A 205 5.25 46.10 12.58
N PRO A 206 5.56 47.41 12.44
CA PRO A 206 5.47 48.09 11.16
C PRO A 206 6.16 47.21 10.13
N GLU A 207 5.38 46.70 9.19
CA GLU A 207 5.93 46.01 8.03
C GLU A 207 7.02 46.95 7.53
N ALA A 208 8.25 46.47 7.52
CA ALA A 208 9.31 47.19 6.87
C ALA A 208 8.79 47.43 5.46
N ILE A 209 8.41 48.68 5.18
CA ILE A 209 8.03 49.13 3.85
C ILE A 209 9.30 48.88 3.04
N ASP A 210 9.35 47.73 2.36
CA ASP A 210 10.41 47.46 1.42
C ASP A 210 10.18 48.50 0.32
N GLU A 211 11.08 49.47 0.25
CA GLU A 211 11.03 50.54 -0.73
C GLU A 211 10.82 49.89 -2.10
N HIS A 212 9.62 50.08 -2.68
CA HIS A 212 9.30 49.61 -4.01
C HIS A 212 10.44 50.02 -4.95
N ARG A 213 11.32 49.08 -5.28
CA ARG A 213 12.39 49.32 -6.24
C ARG A 213 11.71 49.55 -7.58
N PRO A 214 11.97 50.68 -8.27
CA PRO A 214 11.30 50.99 -9.52
C PRO A 214 11.65 49.92 -10.56
N GLY A 215 10.67 49.12 -10.96
CA GLY A 215 10.79 48.03 -11.92
C GLY A 215 9.41 47.66 -12.50
N PHE A 216 9.38 47.06 -13.67
CA PHE A 216 8.17 46.83 -14.49
C PHE A 216 7.22 45.74 -13.96
N VAL A 217 7.36 45.28 -12.71
CA VAL A 217 6.51 44.25 -12.10
C VAL A 217 5.72 44.89 -10.94
N PRO A 218 4.40 45.06 -11.05
CA PRO A 218 3.58 45.79 -10.06
C PRO A 218 3.60 45.17 -8.66
N ASP A 219 3.79 43.85 -8.58
CA ASP A 219 3.80 43.08 -7.33
C ASP A 219 4.99 42.11 -7.35
N VAL A 220 6.10 42.48 -6.72
CA VAL A 220 7.17 41.53 -6.43
C VAL A 220 6.69 40.71 -5.24
N ALA A 221 6.33 39.45 -5.47
CA ALA A 221 5.98 38.53 -4.39
C ALA A 221 7.08 38.53 -3.32
N PRO A 222 6.73 38.42 -2.02
CA PRO A 222 7.72 38.42 -0.95
C PRO A 222 8.75 37.31 -1.19
N ALA A 223 10.01 37.60 -0.82
CA ALA A 223 11.07 36.62 -0.94
C ALA A 223 10.71 35.34 -0.16
N ILE A 224 10.69 34.21 -0.86
CA ILE A 224 10.41 32.90 -0.28
C ILE A 224 11.57 32.55 0.66
N SER A 225 11.27 32.17 1.90
CA SER A 225 12.31 31.73 2.83
C SER A 225 12.95 30.42 2.33
N GLU A 226 14.21 30.16 2.71
CA GLU A 226 14.87 28.90 2.33
C GLU A 226 14.07 27.68 2.81
N LEU A 227 13.47 27.75 4.00
CA LEU A 227 12.64 26.69 4.55
C LEU A 227 11.34 26.49 3.74
N ASP A 228 10.68 27.58 3.35
CA ASP A 228 9.47 27.51 2.52
C ASP A 228 9.78 26.98 1.11
N PHE A 229 10.93 27.35 0.56
CA PHE A 229 11.43 26.79 -0.69
C PHE A 229 11.63 25.28 -0.56
N VAL A 230 12.33 24.81 0.48
CA VAL A 230 12.52 23.38 0.75
C VAL A 230 11.16 22.68 0.90
N HIS A 231 10.24 23.23 1.70
CA HIS A 231 8.90 22.66 1.88
C HIS A 231 8.11 22.54 0.58
N GLY A 232 8.16 23.58 -0.26
CA GLY A 232 7.55 23.56 -1.59
C GLY A 232 8.14 22.45 -2.47
N GLN A 233 9.47 22.33 -2.46
CA GLN A 233 10.15 21.31 -3.26
C GLN A 233 9.91 19.88 -2.78
N VAL A 234 9.83 19.66 -1.46
CA VAL A 234 9.50 18.35 -0.90
C VAL A 234 8.08 17.96 -1.23
N ARG A 235 7.14 18.90 -1.16
CA ARG A 235 5.75 18.63 -1.58
C ARG A 235 5.69 18.17 -3.03
N GLU A 236 6.34 18.89 -3.95
CA GLU A 236 6.39 18.49 -5.36
C GLU A 236 6.99 17.09 -5.55
N CYS A 237 8.12 16.80 -4.89
CA CYS A 237 8.75 15.48 -4.98
C CYS A 237 7.88 14.39 -4.36
N PHE A 238 7.19 14.69 -3.26
CA PHE A 238 6.32 13.76 -2.57
C PHE A 238 5.11 13.38 -3.43
N GLU A 239 4.41 14.36 -4.01
CA GLU A 239 3.27 14.12 -4.90
C GLU A 239 3.71 13.37 -6.17
N GLU A 240 4.91 13.64 -6.69
CA GLU A 240 5.49 12.90 -7.81
C GLU A 240 5.69 11.41 -7.47
N VAL A 241 6.21 11.09 -6.28
CA VAL A 241 6.37 9.69 -5.84
C VAL A 241 5.01 9.02 -5.63
N ALA A 242 4.03 9.73 -5.06
CA ALA A 242 2.67 9.22 -4.86
C ALA A 242 2.01 8.87 -6.20
N MET A 243 2.04 9.82 -7.15
CA MET A 243 1.50 9.65 -8.50
C MET A 243 2.17 8.48 -9.24
N VAL A 244 3.51 8.41 -9.24
CA VAL A 244 4.23 7.32 -9.91
C VAL A 244 3.91 5.97 -9.27
N GLY A 245 3.74 5.91 -7.94
CA GLY A 245 3.34 4.70 -7.24
C GLY A 245 2.08 4.06 -7.82
N MET A 246 1.09 4.89 -8.17
CA MET A 246 -0.16 4.46 -8.80
C MET A 246 0.00 4.11 -10.29
N GLN A 247 0.79 4.90 -11.03
CA GLN A 247 0.86 4.82 -12.49
C GLN A 247 1.89 3.83 -13.04
N ARG A 248 2.79 3.31 -12.21
CA ARG A 248 3.83 2.37 -12.66
C ARG A 248 3.28 1.01 -13.10
N ALA A 249 2.06 0.66 -12.69
CA ALA A 249 1.41 -0.56 -13.15
C ALA A 249 0.92 -0.34 -14.59
N PRO A 250 1.33 -1.18 -15.57
CA PRO A 250 0.88 -1.02 -16.94
C PRO A 250 -0.63 -1.21 -17.04
N LEU A 251 -1.29 -0.31 -17.77
CA LEU A 251 -2.70 -0.46 -18.13
C LEU A 251 -2.84 -1.47 -19.28
N PHE A 252 -4.09 -1.87 -19.55
CA PHE A 252 -4.37 -2.74 -20.68
C PHE A 252 -3.90 -2.09 -21.99
N GLY A 253 -3.10 -2.81 -22.77
CA GLY A 253 -2.52 -2.30 -24.02
C GLY A 253 -1.10 -1.71 -23.88
N ASP A 254 -0.69 -1.30 -22.68
CA ASP A 254 0.59 -0.62 -22.48
C ASP A 254 1.78 -1.58 -22.45
N PRO A 255 2.91 -1.22 -23.08
CA PRO A 255 4.18 -1.91 -22.85
C PRO A 255 4.63 -1.68 -21.41
N TRP A 256 4.77 -2.76 -20.64
CA TRP A 256 5.21 -2.69 -19.24
C TRP A 256 6.57 -2.01 -19.03
N ARG A 257 7.46 -2.02 -20.04
CA ARG A 257 8.75 -1.32 -19.99
C ARG A 257 8.63 0.20 -19.94
N PHE A 258 7.48 0.77 -20.33
CA PHE A 258 7.25 2.22 -20.21
C PHE A 258 7.25 2.69 -18.76
N ALA A 259 6.97 1.79 -17.80
CA ALA A 259 7.12 2.07 -16.37
C ALA A 259 8.52 2.55 -16.01
N GLN A 260 9.57 2.19 -16.75
CA GLN A 260 10.94 2.62 -16.48
C GLN A 260 11.11 4.15 -16.50
N ILE A 261 10.34 4.86 -17.33
CA ILE A 261 10.37 6.33 -17.37
C ILE A 261 9.82 6.89 -16.06
N LEU A 262 8.71 6.33 -15.57
CA LEU A 262 8.09 6.71 -14.31
C LEU A 262 8.97 6.35 -13.12
N GLU A 263 9.53 5.14 -13.10
CA GLU A 263 10.49 4.68 -12.08
C GLU A 263 11.68 5.63 -11.96
N ASN A 264 12.26 6.05 -13.10
CA ASN A 264 13.36 7.02 -13.10
C ASN A 264 12.95 8.40 -12.55
N ARG A 265 11.71 8.86 -12.78
CA ARG A 265 11.20 10.10 -12.18
C ARG A 265 11.04 9.98 -10.67
N MET A 266 10.48 8.87 -10.19
CA MET A 266 10.35 8.57 -8.76
C MET A 266 11.72 8.53 -8.07
N LEU A 267 12.71 7.84 -8.66
CA LEU A 267 14.07 7.78 -8.11
C LEU A 267 14.71 9.17 -8.02
N ARG A 268 14.56 10.02 -9.05
CA ARG A 268 15.06 11.40 -9.04
C ARG A 268 14.37 12.26 -7.99
N ALA A 269 13.06 12.08 -7.76
CA ALA A 269 12.33 12.78 -6.72
C ALA A 269 12.84 12.40 -5.31
N ILE A 270 13.10 11.11 -5.08
CA ILE A 270 13.70 10.61 -3.83
C ILE A 270 15.13 11.15 -3.65
N ASP A 271 15.97 11.06 -4.67
CA ASP A 271 17.34 11.59 -4.65
C ASP A 271 17.35 13.11 -4.39
N ARG A 272 16.37 13.84 -4.93
CA ARG A 272 16.21 15.28 -4.70
C ARG A 272 15.85 15.59 -3.25
N ILE A 273 14.95 14.81 -2.63
CA ILE A 273 14.65 14.91 -1.19
C ILE A 273 15.94 14.67 -0.38
N ALA A 274 16.76 13.71 -0.77
CA ALA A 274 18.05 13.47 -0.11
C ALA A 274 18.99 14.67 -0.22
N GLY A 275 19.05 15.30 -1.39
CA GLY A 275 19.83 16.52 -1.63
C GLY A 275 19.33 17.75 -0.87
N LEU A 276 18.04 17.83 -0.55
CA LEU A 276 17.46 18.92 0.28
C LEU A 276 17.76 18.74 1.78
N GLY A 277 18.20 17.56 2.22
CA GLY A 277 18.75 17.32 3.56
C GLY A 277 17.70 17.20 4.69
N ALA A 278 18.13 17.51 5.92
CA ALA A 278 17.37 17.23 7.15
C ALA A 278 15.98 17.91 7.19
N ALA A 279 15.90 19.17 6.76
CA ALA A 279 14.64 19.94 6.75
C ALA A 279 13.57 19.27 5.87
N ALA A 280 14.00 18.61 4.80
CA ALA A 280 13.08 17.92 3.91
C ALA A 280 12.42 16.71 4.55
N LEU A 281 13.19 15.91 5.29
CA LEU A 281 12.70 14.69 5.95
C LEU A 281 11.70 15.00 7.06
N MET A 282 11.91 16.09 7.81
CA MET A 282 10.98 16.53 8.86
C MET A 282 9.61 16.94 8.30
N ARG A 283 9.53 17.28 6.99
CA ARG A 283 8.28 17.70 6.35
C ARG A 283 7.41 16.54 5.88
N LEU A 284 7.93 15.32 5.78
CA LEU A 284 7.23 14.17 5.17
C LEU A 284 5.99 13.74 5.96
N GLU A 285 6.10 13.60 7.28
CA GLU A 285 4.98 13.14 8.12
C GLU A 285 3.78 14.11 8.10
N PRO A 286 3.97 15.45 8.25
CA PRO A 286 2.89 16.42 8.06
C PRO A 286 2.18 16.35 6.71
N LEU A 287 2.88 16.04 5.60
CA LEU A 287 2.26 15.94 4.27
C LEU A 287 1.22 14.83 4.18
N VAL A 288 1.28 13.85 5.08
CA VAL A 288 0.31 12.75 5.14
C VAL A 288 -0.72 12.98 6.22
N LEU A 289 -0.29 13.30 7.45
CA LEU A 289 -1.20 13.45 8.59
C LEU A 289 -2.14 14.65 8.44
N ASP A 290 -1.64 15.78 7.93
CA ASP A 290 -2.40 17.02 7.75
C ASP A 290 -3.23 17.01 6.44
N SER A 291 -3.15 15.93 5.65
CA SER A 291 -3.96 15.79 4.43
C SER A 291 -5.46 15.71 4.81
N PRO A 292 -6.33 16.52 4.17
CA PRO A 292 -7.76 16.48 4.45
C PRO A 292 -8.40 15.14 4.04
N VAL A 293 -7.79 14.45 3.08
CA VAL A 293 -8.23 13.13 2.59
C VAL A 293 -7.17 12.10 2.92
N LYS A 294 -7.59 11.00 3.53
CA LYS A 294 -6.76 9.83 3.80
C LYS A 294 -6.61 9.06 2.48
N ASP A 295 -5.47 9.26 1.82
CA ASP A 295 -5.18 8.70 0.50
C ASP A 295 -4.09 7.61 0.60
N PRO A 296 -4.40 6.36 0.19
CA PRO A 296 -3.43 5.26 0.17
C PRO A 296 -2.16 5.56 -0.63
N SER A 297 -2.23 6.37 -1.69
CA SER A 297 -1.08 6.74 -2.51
C SER A 297 -0.01 7.51 -1.70
N ARG A 298 -0.43 8.27 -0.69
CA ARG A 298 0.46 8.97 0.24
C ARG A 298 1.17 8.01 1.18
N VAL A 299 0.52 6.90 1.54
CA VAL A 299 1.13 5.82 2.35
C VAL A 299 2.21 5.11 1.54
N PHE A 300 1.96 4.84 0.25
CA PHE A 300 3.00 4.35 -0.65
C PHE A 300 4.18 5.33 -0.71
N ALA A 301 3.92 6.62 -0.93
CA ALA A 301 4.96 7.62 -1.09
C ALA A 301 5.83 7.76 0.16
N VAL A 302 5.22 7.87 1.34
CA VAL A 302 6.00 7.97 2.58
C VAL A 302 6.78 6.69 2.86
N GLY A 303 6.19 5.52 2.61
CA GLY A 303 6.88 4.23 2.74
C GLY A 303 8.08 4.11 1.81
N MET A 304 7.92 4.51 0.55
CA MET A 304 8.99 4.48 -0.45
C MET A 304 10.11 5.45 -0.11
N ILE A 305 9.76 6.71 0.18
CA ILE A 305 10.74 7.75 0.49
C ILE A 305 11.50 7.35 1.75
N THR A 306 10.81 7.12 2.86
CA THR A 306 11.46 6.85 4.15
C THR A 306 12.22 5.53 4.17
N GLY A 307 11.78 4.50 3.45
CA GLY A 307 12.55 3.27 3.27
C GLY A 307 13.81 3.43 2.41
N CYS A 308 13.96 4.55 1.68
CA CYS A 308 15.20 4.92 1.01
C CYS A 308 16.12 5.78 1.88
N PHE A 309 15.76 6.10 3.12
CA PHE A 309 16.63 6.79 4.08
C PHE A 309 17.05 5.86 5.20
N GLY A 310 18.35 5.87 5.53
CA GLY A 310 18.88 5.12 6.65
C GLY A 310 18.43 5.70 7.98
N GLY A 311 18.26 4.79 8.94
CA GLY A 311 17.88 5.08 10.31
C GLY A 311 16.52 4.47 10.66
N ARG A 312 16.43 3.88 11.85
CA ARG A 312 15.19 3.30 12.35
C ARG A 312 14.10 4.36 12.47
N ASP A 313 14.48 5.60 12.76
CA ASP A 313 13.59 6.75 12.83
C ASP A 313 12.84 7.02 11.50
N ALA A 314 13.51 6.81 10.37
CA ALA A 314 12.92 6.98 9.04
C ALA A 314 11.83 5.93 8.80
N LEU A 315 12.14 4.63 8.99
CA LEU A 315 11.12 3.57 8.92
C LEU A 315 9.97 3.80 9.90
N ALA A 316 10.27 4.34 11.09
CA ALA A 316 9.25 4.60 12.08
C ALA A 316 8.21 5.63 11.58
N VAL A 317 8.56 6.53 10.66
CA VAL A 317 7.58 7.46 10.07
C VAL A 317 6.51 6.69 9.30
N ALA A 318 6.92 5.77 8.42
CA ALA A 318 5.97 4.95 7.65
C ALA A 318 5.14 4.04 8.56
N GLU A 319 5.75 3.45 9.58
CA GLU A 319 5.06 2.63 10.58
C GLU A 319 3.97 3.42 11.33
N ARG A 320 4.23 4.66 11.73
CA ARG A 320 3.23 5.49 12.42
C ARG A 320 2.05 5.85 11.53
N ILE A 321 2.34 6.31 10.31
CA ILE A 321 1.31 6.69 9.34
C ILE A 321 0.43 5.48 9.00
N PHE A 322 1.03 4.31 8.87
CA PHE A 322 0.31 3.07 8.65
C PHE A 322 -0.70 2.77 9.76
N LEU A 323 -0.25 2.87 11.00
CA LEU A 323 -1.08 2.62 12.17
C LEU A 323 -2.27 3.57 12.29
N ASP A 324 -2.09 4.83 11.90
CA ASP A 324 -3.16 5.83 11.92
C ASP A 324 -4.19 5.60 10.79
N PHE A 325 -3.77 5.05 9.64
CA PHE A 325 -4.59 4.99 8.44
C PHE A 325 -5.23 3.62 8.20
N GLU A 326 -4.57 2.51 8.56
CA GLU A 326 -5.06 1.16 8.27
C GLU A 326 -6.42 0.87 8.91
N VAL A 327 -6.69 1.42 10.10
CA VAL A 327 -7.99 1.27 10.77
C VAL A 327 -9.14 1.83 9.91
N THR A 328 -8.84 2.84 9.10
CA THR A 328 -9.83 3.54 8.27
C THR A 328 -9.94 2.92 6.87
N ASP A 329 -8.82 2.50 6.28
CA ASP A 329 -8.78 1.96 4.92
C ASP A 329 -7.79 0.79 4.78
N PRO A 330 -8.28 -0.46 4.55
CA PRO A 330 -7.43 -1.63 4.33
C PRO A 330 -6.48 -1.52 3.13
N SER A 331 -6.77 -0.65 2.15
CA SER A 331 -5.90 -0.45 0.99
C SER A 331 -4.56 0.18 1.36
N CYS A 332 -4.48 0.91 2.48
CA CYS A 332 -3.24 1.47 3.00
C CYS A 332 -2.19 0.37 3.31
N ARG A 333 -2.64 -0.83 3.73
CA ARG A 333 -1.74 -1.99 3.93
C ARG A 333 -1.14 -2.46 2.61
N HIS A 334 -1.95 -2.49 1.55
CA HIS A 334 -1.47 -2.87 0.22
C HIS A 334 -0.39 -1.90 -0.25
N GLU A 335 -0.64 -0.60 -0.15
CA GLU A 335 0.28 0.45 -0.59
C GLU A 335 1.57 0.51 0.24
N LEU A 336 1.48 0.33 1.56
CA LEU A 336 2.69 0.23 2.38
C LEU A 336 3.49 -1.03 2.02
N GLY A 337 2.85 -2.19 1.88
CA GLY A 337 3.53 -3.43 1.48
C GLY A 337 4.17 -3.29 0.11
N ALA A 338 3.48 -2.66 -0.83
CA ALA A 338 3.98 -2.32 -2.14
C ALA A 338 5.25 -1.47 -2.08
N ALA A 339 5.32 -0.50 -1.17
CA ALA A 339 6.52 0.30 -0.96
C ALA A 339 7.65 -0.53 -0.31
N LEU A 340 7.36 -1.17 0.83
CA LEU A 340 8.36 -1.88 1.64
C LEU A 340 9.01 -3.09 0.90
N LYS A 341 8.32 -3.65 -0.09
CA LYS A 341 8.86 -4.68 -0.99
C LYS A 341 10.04 -4.19 -1.84
N LEU A 342 10.10 -2.88 -2.11
CA LEU A 342 11.00 -2.27 -3.10
C LEU A 342 12.12 -1.46 -2.47
N VAL A 343 11.95 -0.99 -1.24
CA VAL A 343 12.93 -0.12 -0.58
C VAL A 343 14.20 -0.86 -0.17
N PRO A 344 15.36 -0.18 -0.18
CA PRO A 344 16.65 -0.78 0.15
C PRO A 344 17.00 -0.75 1.65
N HIS A 345 16.05 -0.44 2.54
CA HIS A 345 16.32 -0.24 3.97
C HIS A 345 16.94 -1.47 4.65
N ASP A 346 18.01 -1.25 5.42
CA ASP A 346 18.83 -2.24 6.09
C ASP A 346 18.18 -2.79 7.39
N LEU A 347 17.55 -1.93 8.18
CA LEU A 347 16.80 -2.32 9.39
C LEU A 347 15.39 -2.86 9.14
N LEU A 348 14.92 -2.91 7.89
CA LEU A 348 13.56 -3.39 7.61
C LEU A 348 13.29 -4.82 8.13
N PRO A 349 14.23 -5.79 8.00
CA PRO A 349 14.00 -7.15 8.51
C PRO A 349 13.88 -7.22 10.04
N LEU A 350 14.50 -6.29 10.77
CA LEU A 350 14.32 -6.19 12.22
C LEU A 350 12.88 -5.77 12.54
N THR A 351 12.40 -4.70 11.93
CA THR A 351 11.05 -4.18 12.13
C THR A 351 9.98 -5.20 11.73
N LEU A 352 10.10 -5.82 10.56
CA LEU A 352 9.11 -6.81 10.10
C LEU A 352 9.08 -8.05 10.99
N ARG A 353 10.21 -8.49 11.56
CA ARG A 353 10.19 -9.60 12.54
C ARG A 353 9.54 -9.21 13.86
N SER A 354 9.64 -7.95 14.26
CA SER A 354 8.86 -7.41 15.39
C SER A 354 7.36 -7.52 15.09
N TRP A 355 6.95 -7.13 13.88
CA TRP A 355 5.56 -7.21 13.43
C TRP A 355 5.05 -8.66 13.26
N LEU A 356 5.89 -9.61 12.85
CA LEU A 356 5.55 -11.04 12.82
C LEU A 356 5.19 -11.59 14.21
N ALA A 357 5.74 -10.99 15.27
CA ALA A 357 5.44 -11.36 16.65
C ALA A 357 4.26 -10.53 17.24
N ASP A 358 3.65 -9.65 16.46
CA ASP A 358 2.55 -8.81 16.93
C ASP A 358 1.24 -9.61 17.08
N SER A 359 0.40 -9.15 18.01
CA SER A 359 -0.93 -9.70 18.24
C SER A 359 -1.88 -9.46 17.06
N ASP A 360 -1.69 -8.38 16.32
CA ASP A 360 -2.53 -8.05 15.17
C ASP A 360 -2.13 -8.87 13.93
N SER A 361 -3.07 -9.63 13.38
CA SER A 361 -2.84 -10.45 12.19
C SER A 361 -2.53 -9.63 10.94
N ARG A 362 -2.97 -8.36 10.89
CA ARG A 362 -2.68 -7.45 9.77
C ARG A 362 -1.19 -7.11 9.69
N HIS A 363 -0.57 -6.82 10.84
CA HIS A 363 0.88 -6.64 10.96
C HIS A 363 1.63 -7.90 10.56
N ARG A 364 1.21 -9.06 11.08
CA ARG A 364 1.84 -10.35 10.75
C ARG A 364 1.75 -10.67 9.26
N ALA A 365 0.59 -10.44 8.64
CA ALA A 365 0.35 -10.68 7.22
C ALA A 365 1.19 -9.76 6.33
N LEU A 366 1.26 -8.47 6.64
CA LEU A 366 2.12 -7.53 5.93
C LEU A 366 3.60 -7.90 6.09
N ALA A 367 4.02 -8.25 7.30
CA ALA A 367 5.39 -8.60 7.59
C ALA A 367 5.85 -9.86 6.86
N ILE A 368 5.03 -10.92 6.86
CA ILE A 368 5.37 -12.15 6.14
C ILE A 368 5.39 -11.92 4.63
N ASP A 369 4.46 -11.11 4.09
CA ASP A 369 4.43 -10.77 2.68
C ASP A 369 5.74 -10.08 2.25
N VAL A 370 6.16 -9.03 2.97
CA VAL A 370 7.36 -8.28 2.60
C VAL A 370 8.64 -9.10 2.84
N LEU A 371 8.75 -9.85 3.95
CA LEU A 371 9.92 -10.69 4.23
C LEU A 371 10.07 -11.81 3.19
N ALA A 372 8.98 -12.50 2.87
CA ALA A 372 8.98 -13.57 1.89
C ALA A 372 9.21 -13.02 0.48
N TYR A 373 8.54 -11.90 0.14
CA TYR A 373 8.78 -11.20 -1.12
C TYR A 373 10.24 -10.80 -1.25
N ARG A 374 10.93 -10.32 -0.22
CA ARG A 374 12.36 -9.92 -0.35
C ARG A 374 13.33 -11.10 -0.24
N GLY A 375 12.85 -12.33 -0.01
CA GLY A 375 13.69 -13.50 0.21
C GLY A 375 14.52 -13.42 1.50
N LEU A 376 13.97 -12.76 2.53
CA LEU A 376 14.60 -12.54 3.84
C LEU A 376 13.99 -13.39 4.95
N VAL A 377 12.87 -14.07 4.65
CA VAL A 377 12.20 -15.00 5.56
C VAL A 377 12.96 -16.32 5.67
N THR A 378 13.05 -16.87 6.88
CA THR A 378 13.54 -18.24 7.11
C THR A 378 12.44 -19.26 6.83
N GLU A 379 12.81 -20.50 6.54
CA GLU A 379 11.81 -21.57 6.37
C GLU A 379 10.95 -21.76 7.63
N ALA A 380 11.54 -21.65 8.82
CA ALA A 380 10.81 -21.78 10.09
C ALA A 380 9.76 -20.67 10.28
N GLU A 381 10.12 -19.41 10.03
CA GLU A 381 9.17 -18.28 10.07
C GLU A 381 8.03 -18.47 9.06
N LEU A 382 8.35 -18.97 7.86
CA LEU A 382 7.37 -19.18 6.80
C LEU A 382 6.41 -20.34 7.10
N VAL A 383 6.92 -21.45 7.66
CA VAL A 383 6.10 -22.56 8.14
C VAL A 383 5.19 -22.10 9.29
N GLN A 384 5.73 -21.34 10.24
CA GLN A 384 4.94 -20.81 11.35
C GLN A 384 3.82 -19.89 10.84
N ALA A 385 4.11 -18.98 9.90
CA ALA A 385 3.11 -18.09 9.34
C ALA A 385 2.05 -18.84 8.49
N ALA A 386 2.45 -19.88 7.75
CA ALA A 386 1.51 -20.74 7.02
C ALA A 386 0.59 -21.55 7.94
N MET A 387 1.02 -21.78 9.18
CA MET A 387 0.27 -22.45 10.24
C MET A 387 -0.43 -21.48 11.21
N ASP A 388 -0.33 -20.16 11.00
CA ASP A 388 -0.93 -19.13 11.86
C ASP A 388 -2.43 -19.36 12.01
N GLU A 389 -3.02 -19.03 13.16
CA GLU A 389 -4.44 -19.25 13.45
C GLU A 389 -5.33 -18.39 12.55
N ASP A 390 -4.86 -17.20 12.16
CA ASP A 390 -5.57 -16.27 11.30
C ASP A 390 -5.29 -16.55 9.80
N ARG A 391 -6.37 -16.69 9.02
CA ARG A 391 -6.29 -16.97 7.57
C ARG A 391 -5.71 -15.82 6.75
N LEU A 392 -5.76 -14.59 7.26
CA LEU A 392 -5.11 -13.46 6.61
C LEU A 392 -3.59 -13.69 6.52
N VAL A 393 -3.00 -14.30 7.55
CA VAL A 393 -1.57 -14.59 7.62
C VAL A 393 -1.24 -15.87 6.85
N SER A 394 -1.99 -16.96 7.08
CA SER A 394 -1.74 -18.24 6.40
C SER A 394 -1.93 -18.11 4.88
N GLY A 395 -2.96 -17.39 4.44
CA GLY A 395 -3.27 -17.17 3.03
C GLY A 395 -2.14 -16.46 2.27
N VAL A 396 -1.44 -15.52 2.93
CA VAL A 396 -0.26 -14.85 2.36
C VAL A 396 0.96 -15.77 2.36
N ALA A 397 1.20 -16.49 3.46
CA ALA A 397 2.39 -17.32 3.63
C ALA A 397 2.40 -18.59 2.76
N LEU A 398 1.24 -19.21 2.53
CA LEU A 398 1.11 -20.49 1.83
C LEU A 398 1.70 -20.47 0.40
N PRO A 399 1.40 -19.49 -0.48
CA PRO A 399 2.04 -19.39 -1.80
C PRO A 399 3.56 -19.33 -1.73
N TYR A 400 4.12 -18.53 -0.82
CA TYR A 400 5.56 -18.41 -0.65
C TYR A 400 6.18 -19.73 -0.14
N LEU A 401 5.49 -20.44 0.77
CA LEU A 401 5.94 -21.75 1.26
C LEU A 401 5.97 -22.79 0.13
N ALA A 402 4.99 -22.75 -0.78
CA ALA A 402 4.96 -23.59 -1.96
C ALA A 402 6.11 -23.26 -2.94
N LEU A 403 6.39 -21.97 -3.17
CA LEU A 403 7.52 -21.53 -4.00
C LEU A 403 8.89 -21.89 -3.40
N ALA A 404 9.00 -21.85 -2.07
CA ALA A 404 10.19 -22.29 -1.34
C ALA A 404 10.40 -23.83 -1.38
N ARG A 405 9.42 -24.59 -1.91
CA ARG A 405 9.42 -26.06 -1.97
C ARG A 405 9.64 -26.71 -0.60
N SER A 406 9.10 -26.11 0.46
CA SER A 406 9.20 -26.70 1.80
C SER A 406 8.44 -28.02 1.87
N LYS A 407 8.99 -28.98 2.62
CA LYS A 407 8.32 -30.26 2.86
C LYS A 407 7.06 -30.13 3.72
N ALA A 408 6.94 -29.05 4.48
CA ALA A 408 5.80 -28.79 5.36
C ALA A 408 4.55 -28.28 4.62
N ILE A 409 4.64 -28.01 3.31
CA ILE A 409 3.55 -27.40 2.54
C ILE A 409 2.26 -28.22 2.54
N VAL A 410 2.36 -29.55 2.48
CA VAL A 410 1.19 -30.44 2.47
C VAL A 410 0.45 -30.34 3.79
N ASP A 411 1.17 -30.44 4.91
CA ASP A 411 0.58 -30.34 6.24
C ASP A 411 -0.01 -28.95 6.50
N ALA A 412 0.64 -27.88 6.01
CA ALA A 412 0.13 -26.52 6.12
C ALA A 412 -1.17 -26.30 5.32
N ILE A 413 -1.25 -26.82 4.09
CA ILE A 413 -2.48 -26.77 3.28
C ILE A 413 -3.60 -27.54 3.98
N GLU A 414 -3.34 -28.75 4.47
CA GLU A 414 -4.37 -29.55 5.14
C GLU A 414 -4.82 -28.92 6.47
N SER A 415 -3.89 -28.29 7.22
CA SER A 415 -4.23 -27.52 8.42
C SER A 415 -5.16 -26.34 8.09
N ASP A 416 -4.87 -25.55 7.06
CA ASP A 416 -5.74 -24.44 6.65
C ASP A 416 -7.12 -24.93 6.15
N ARG A 417 -7.15 -26.08 5.46
CA ARG A 417 -8.39 -26.70 4.96
C ARG A 417 -9.28 -27.22 6.08
N ALA A 418 -8.70 -27.72 7.16
CA ALA A 418 -9.45 -28.28 8.28
C ALA A 418 -10.19 -27.21 9.10
N ARG A 419 -9.85 -25.93 8.93
CA ARG A 419 -10.48 -24.83 9.67
C ARG A 419 -11.86 -24.50 9.10
N PRO A 420 -12.82 -24.07 9.93
CA PRO A 420 -14.10 -23.58 9.46
C PRO A 420 -13.90 -22.33 8.58
N LEU A 421 -14.80 -22.14 7.60
CA LEU A 421 -14.82 -20.96 6.74
C LEU A 421 -15.66 -19.86 7.41
N GLY A 422 -15.09 -18.67 7.52
CA GLY A 422 -15.80 -17.43 7.79
C GLY A 422 -16.43 -16.84 6.51
N GLU A 423 -17.29 -15.83 6.68
CA GLU A 423 -17.98 -15.16 5.56
C GLU A 423 -17.00 -14.38 4.66
N ASP A 424 -15.92 -13.82 5.23
CA ASP A 424 -14.95 -12.95 4.53
C ASP A 424 -13.62 -13.66 4.17
N ASP A 425 -13.55 -14.98 4.29
CA ASP A 425 -12.30 -15.73 4.09
C ASP A 425 -11.86 -15.78 2.62
N ASP A 426 -10.72 -15.15 2.29
CA ASP A 426 -10.10 -15.25 0.96
C ASP A 426 -9.31 -16.56 0.79
N LEU A 427 -9.80 -17.44 -0.09
CA LEU A 427 -9.21 -18.76 -0.35
C LEU A 427 -8.14 -18.78 -1.44
N ARG A 428 -7.91 -17.64 -2.13
CA ARG A 428 -7.01 -17.57 -3.29
C ARG A 428 -5.57 -17.95 -2.93
N GLY A 429 -5.08 -17.51 -1.78
CA GLY A 429 -3.74 -17.84 -1.30
C GLY A 429 -3.52 -19.35 -1.14
N ARG A 430 -4.48 -20.05 -0.51
CA ARG A 430 -4.46 -21.51 -0.40
C ARG A 430 -4.49 -22.18 -1.76
N TRP A 431 -5.42 -21.80 -2.63
CA TRP A 431 -5.54 -22.40 -3.96
C TRP A 431 -4.30 -22.20 -4.82
N LEU A 432 -3.69 -21.01 -4.73
CA LEU A 432 -2.42 -20.73 -5.37
C LEU A 432 -1.32 -21.65 -4.84
N ALA A 433 -1.21 -21.83 -3.53
CA ALA A 433 -0.26 -22.76 -2.93
C ALA A 433 -0.48 -24.21 -3.38
N MET A 434 -1.74 -24.64 -3.53
CA MET A 434 -2.09 -25.96 -4.04
C MET A 434 -1.62 -26.19 -5.48
N ILE A 435 -1.86 -25.24 -6.39
CA ILE A 435 -1.40 -25.38 -7.78
C ILE A 435 0.13 -25.30 -7.89
N LEU A 436 0.77 -24.45 -7.08
CA LEU A 436 2.23 -24.28 -7.08
C LEU A 436 2.93 -25.50 -6.47
N SER A 437 2.34 -26.16 -5.47
CA SER A 437 2.91 -27.38 -4.86
C SER A 437 2.54 -28.67 -5.58
N GLY A 438 1.53 -28.65 -6.46
CA GLY A 438 1.00 -29.87 -7.09
C GLY A 438 0.15 -30.71 -6.14
N HIS A 439 -0.55 -30.08 -5.20
CA HIS A 439 -1.31 -30.76 -4.15
C HIS A 439 -2.35 -31.74 -4.71
N ARG A 440 -2.54 -32.88 -4.04
CA ARG A 440 -3.49 -33.92 -4.48
C ARG A 440 -4.93 -33.41 -4.40
N GLY A 441 -5.72 -33.69 -5.43
CA GLY A 441 -7.13 -33.29 -5.47
C GLY A 441 -7.37 -31.81 -5.80
N THR A 442 -6.33 -31.04 -6.10
CA THR A 442 -6.44 -29.63 -6.52
C THR A 442 -7.48 -29.41 -7.63
N PRO A 443 -7.53 -30.20 -8.72
CA PRO A 443 -8.49 -29.97 -9.78
C PRO A 443 -9.95 -30.12 -9.32
N GLN A 444 -10.23 -31.15 -8.52
CA GLN A 444 -11.57 -31.40 -7.98
C GLN A 444 -12.03 -30.27 -7.06
N ILE A 445 -11.15 -29.82 -6.16
CA ILE A 445 -11.45 -28.74 -5.20
C ILE A 445 -11.71 -27.42 -5.94
N LEU A 446 -10.87 -27.06 -6.91
CA LEU A 446 -11.08 -25.85 -7.70
C LEU A 446 -12.37 -25.93 -8.51
N ALA A 447 -12.65 -27.10 -9.09
CA ALA A 447 -13.82 -27.29 -9.92
C ALA A 447 -15.14 -27.31 -9.14
N GLU A 448 -15.11 -27.68 -7.85
CA GLU A 448 -16.23 -27.47 -6.92
C GLU A 448 -16.39 -25.99 -6.53
N ALA A 449 -15.29 -25.25 -6.43
CA ALA A 449 -15.30 -23.83 -6.06
C ALA A 449 -15.74 -22.87 -7.20
N ILE A 450 -15.79 -23.33 -8.45
CA ILE A 450 -16.24 -22.53 -9.62
C ILE A 450 -17.65 -21.94 -9.41
N ASP A 451 -18.51 -22.70 -8.74
CA ASP A 451 -19.91 -22.31 -8.52
C ASP A 451 -20.07 -21.45 -7.24
N GLY A 452 -18.97 -21.10 -6.56
CA GLY A 452 -18.94 -20.32 -5.32
C GLY A 452 -18.61 -18.82 -5.52
N PRO A 453 -18.47 -18.06 -4.42
CA PRO A 453 -18.28 -16.60 -4.45
C PRO A 453 -16.97 -16.16 -5.14
N HIS A 454 -15.95 -17.01 -5.13
CA HIS A 454 -14.67 -16.77 -5.81
C HIS A 454 -14.50 -17.64 -7.07
N GLY A 455 -15.62 -17.95 -7.72
CA GLY A 455 -15.69 -18.88 -8.85
C GLY A 455 -14.75 -18.56 -10.00
N ASP A 456 -14.62 -17.28 -10.36
CA ASP A 456 -13.75 -16.84 -11.46
C ASP A 456 -12.26 -17.04 -11.14
N ALA A 457 -11.86 -16.79 -9.90
CA ALA A 457 -10.50 -17.07 -9.45
C ALA A 457 -10.20 -18.57 -9.44
N ALA A 458 -11.15 -19.39 -8.96
CA ALA A 458 -11.03 -20.85 -8.99
C ALA A 458 -10.94 -21.38 -10.43
N ALA A 459 -11.76 -20.85 -11.34
CA ALA A 459 -11.73 -21.20 -12.77
C ALA A 459 -10.40 -20.84 -13.42
N MET A 460 -9.87 -19.64 -13.15
CA MET A 460 -8.57 -19.23 -13.64
C MET A 460 -7.46 -20.17 -13.14
N LEU A 461 -7.39 -20.45 -11.84
CA LEU A 461 -6.37 -21.35 -11.29
C LEU A 461 -6.50 -22.77 -11.83
N LEU A 462 -7.73 -23.24 -12.08
CA LEU A 462 -7.99 -24.52 -12.74
C LEU A 462 -7.51 -24.50 -14.20
N ALA A 463 -7.67 -23.40 -14.93
CA ALA A 463 -7.17 -23.26 -16.29
C ALA A 463 -5.64 -23.32 -16.37
N LEU A 464 -4.94 -22.72 -15.40
CA LEU A 464 -3.47 -22.75 -15.34
C LEU A 464 -2.95 -24.15 -15.01
N TYR A 465 -3.60 -24.84 -14.06
CA TYR A 465 -3.14 -26.10 -13.49
C TYR A 465 -3.70 -27.36 -14.17
N GLY A 466 -4.92 -27.30 -14.67
CA GLY A 466 -5.73 -28.43 -15.11
C GLY A 466 -5.20 -29.17 -16.32
N ASP A 467 -5.79 -30.34 -16.54
CA ASP A 467 -5.61 -31.16 -17.74
C ASP A 467 -6.77 -31.00 -18.74
N GLU A 468 -6.79 -31.85 -19.78
CA GLU A 468 -7.83 -31.86 -20.80
C GLU A 468 -9.25 -32.07 -20.22
N GLY A 469 -9.38 -32.92 -19.20
CA GLY A 469 -10.67 -33.17 -18.55
C GLY A 469 -11.16 -31.93 -17.80
N ASP A 470 -10.24 -31.23 -17.11
CA ASP A 470 -10.55 -29.99 -16.41
C ASP A 470 -10.92 -28.86 -17.38
N ALA A 471 -10.25 -28.77 -18.54
CA ALA A 471 -10.57 -27.81 -19.60
C ALA A 471 -11.97 -28.04 -20.17
N ASN A 472 -12.34 -29.30 -20.40
CA ASN A 472 -13.71 -29.67 -20.80
C ASN A 472 -14.74 -29.29 -19.72
N ARG A 473 -14.43 -29.52 -18.44
CA ARG A 473 -15.32 -29.12 -17.33
C ARG A 473 -15.51 -27.61 -17.23
N LEU A 474 -14.46 -26.82 -17.46
CA LEU A 474 -14.54 -25.36 -17.55
C LEU A 474 -15.47 -24.94 -18.70
N LEU A 475 -15.32 -25.57 -19.87
CA LEU A 475 -16.16 -25.31 -21.03
C LEU A 475 -17.63 -25.67 -20.79
N GLU A 476 -17.91 -26.84 -20.22
CA GLU A 476 -19.27 -27.27 -19.85
C GLU A 476 -19.93 -26.28 -18.88
N ARG A 477 -19.19 -25.84 -17.85
CA ARG A 477 -19.68 -24.83 -16.90
C ARG A 477 -19.93 -23.49 -17.58
N CYS A 478 -19.03 -23.07 -18.46
CA CYS A 478 -19.18 -21.85 -19.25
C CYS A 478 -20.41 -21.89 -20.15
N GLN A 479 -20.73 -23.04 -20.76
CA GLN A 479 -21.92 -23.19 -21.60
C GLN A 479 -23.22 -23.21 -20.79
N ALA A 480 -23.18 -23.75 -19.56
CA ALA A 480 -24.33 -23.81 -18.67
C ALA A 480 -24.67 -22.45 -18.03
N GLY A 481 -23.67 -21.62 -17.76
CA GLY A 481 -23.81 -20.30 -17.15
C GLY A 481 -22.63 -19.41 -17.54
N PRO A 482 -22.66 -18.76 -18.72
CA PRO A 482 -21.55 -17.95 -19.19
C PRO A 482 -21.34 -16.74 -18.29
N ARG A 483 -20.07 -16.49 -17.97
CA ARG A 483 -19.59 -15.31 -17.22
C ARG A 483 -18.25 -14.89 -17.82
N PRO A 484 -17.90 -13.59 -17.82
CA PRO A 484 -16.62 -13.12 -18.36
C PRO A 484 -15.41 -13.88 -17.80
N GLY A 485 -15.37 -14.13 -16.48
CA GLY A 485 -14.28 -14.87 -15.85
C GLY A 485 -14.14 -16.33 -16.30
N LEU A 486 -15.27 -17.02 -16.57
CA LEU A 486 -15.27 -18.39 -17.09
C LEU A 486 -14.79 -18.44 -18.55
N LEU A 487 -15.26 -17.53 -19.40
CA LEU A 487 -14.81 -17.42 -20.79
C LEU A 487 -13.31 -17.16 -20.86
N HIS A 488 -12.83 -16.25 -20.01
CA HIS A 488 -11.42 -15.97 -19.86
C HIS A 488 -10.65 -17.23 -19.42
N ALA A 489 -11.12 -17.95 -18.41
CA ALA A 489 -10.52 -19.21 -17.97
C ALA A 489 -10.48 -20.29 -19.09
N VAL A 490 -11.54 -20.42 -19.89
CA VAL A 490 -11.58 -21.34 -21.04
C VAL A 490 -10.51 -20.96 -22.09
N GLY A 491 -10.36 -19.67 -22.40
CA GLY A 491 -9.29 -19.17 -23.27
C GLY A 491 -7.89 -19.46 -22.73
N TRP A 492 -7.70 -19.38 -21.40
CA TRP A 492 -6.45 -19.74 -20.74
C TRP A 492 -6.17 -21.23 -20.70
N ALA A 493 -7.21 -22.05 -20.52
CA ALA A 493 -7.09 -23.51 -20.53
C ALA A 493 -6.56 -23.96 -21.88
N GLY A 494 -7.07 -23.38 -22.97
CA GLY A 494 -6.44 -23.50 -24.28
C GLY A 494 -6.87 -24.75 -25.05
N ASP A 495 -7.99 -25.39 -24.73
CA ASP A 495 -8.46 -26.54 -25.49
C ASP A 495 -9.02 -26.10 -26.86
N GLY A 496 -8.50 -26.67 -27.95
CA GLY A 496 -8.99 -26.41 -29.30
C GLY A 496 -10.47 -26.78 -29.49
N ALA A 497 -11.01 -27.69 -28.67
CA ALA A 497 -12.44 -28.03 -28.70
C ALA A 497 -13.35 -26.85 -28.27
N ALA A 498 -12.81 -25.84 -27.57
CA ALA A 498 -13.58 -24.69 -27.11
C ALA A 498 -13.89 -23.67 -28.22
N ILE A 499 -13.20 -23.71 -29.37
CA ILE A 499 -13.30 -22.67 -30.41
C ILE A 499 -14.74 -22.54 -30.93
N GLU A 500 -15.38 -23.64 -31.33
CA GLU A 500 -16.76 -23.59 -31.86
C GLU A 500 -17.79 -23.13 -30.82
N PRO A 501 -17.79 -23.65 -29.58
CA PRO A 501 -18.59 -23.11 -28.48
C PRO A 501 -18.38 -21.62 -28.24
N LEU A 502 -17.13 -21.14 -28.20
CA LEU A 502 -16.82 -19.73 -27.98
C LEU A 502 -17.33 -18.86 -29.14
N MET A 503 -17.22 -19.32 -30.39
CA MET A 503 -17.82 -18.62 -31.54
C MET A 503 -19.35 -18.52 -31.42
N ALA A 504 -20.02 -19.49 -30.77
CA ALA A 504 -21.45 -19.41 -30.53
C ALA A 504 -21.80 -18.35 -29.46
N MET A 505 -20.90 -18.08 -28.52
CA MET A 505 -21.07 -17.05 -27.48
C MET A 505 -20.90 -15.62 -27.99
N LEU A 506 -20.42 -15.43 -29.23
CA LEU A 506 -20.33 -14.12 -29.85
C LEU A 506 -21.69 -13.49 -30.18
N ASP A 507 -22.72 -14.32 -30.36
CA ASP A 507 -24.10 -13.86 -30.60
C ASP A 507 -24.90 -13.73 -29.28
N HIS A 508 -24.23 -13.71 -28.12
CA HIS A 508 -24.91 -13.58 -26.83
C HIS A 508 -25.47 -12.16 -26.65
N ASP A 509 -26.65 -12.05 -26.04
CA ASP A 509 -27.35 -10.75 -25.86
C ASP A 509 -26.59 -9.79 -24.93
N ASP A 510 -25.80 -10.34 -24.01
CA ASP A 510 -24.89 -9.59 -23.14
C ASP A 510 -23.55 -9.31 -23.84
N GLU A 511 -23.25 -8.03 -24.07
CA GLU A 511 -22.03 -7.58 -24.73
C GLU A 511 -20.76 -8.01 -23.99
N GLU A 512 -20.75 -8.01 -22.65
CA GLU A 512 -19.56 -8.41 -21.88
C GLU A 512 -19.19 -9.87 -22.16
N ILE A 513 -20.20 -10.74 -22.32
CA ILE A 513 -20.02 -12.14 -22.67
C ILE A 513 -19.49 -12.29 -24.09
N ALA A 514 -20.06 -11.57 -25.06
CA ALA A 514 -19.59 -11.61 -26.44
C ALA A 514 -18.13 -11.12 -26.56
N VAL A 515 -17.78 -10.04 -25.86
CA VAL A 515 -16.42 -9.50 -25.80
C VAL A 515 -15.46 -10.48 -25.13
N ALA A 516 -15.83 -11.05 -23.98
CA ALA A 516 -14.99 -12.03 -23.29
C ALA A 516 -14.76 -13.30 -24.14
N ALA A 517 -15.77 -13.74 -24.89
CA ALA A 517 -15.65 -14.84 -25.85
C ALA A 517 -14.68 -14.50 -26.99
N ALA A 518 -14.74 -13.27 -27.53
CA ALA A 518 -13.82 -12.80 -28.56
C ALA A 518 -12.36 -12.75 -28.06
N PHE A 519 -12.12 -12.29 -26.83
CA PHE A 519 -10.80 -12.33 -26.19
C PHE A 519 -10.30 -13.76 -25.94
N ALA A 520 -11.17 -14.67 -25.51
CA ALA A 520 -10.83 -16.08 -25.32
C ALA A 520 -10.46 -16.75 -26.66
N LEU A 521 -11.19 -16.45 -27.74
CA LEU A 521 -10.88 -16.88 -29.10
C LEU A 521 -9.53 -16.34 -29.56
N GLU A 522 -9.28 -15.04 -29.41
CA GLU A 522 -8.00 -14.44 -29.79
C GLU A 522 -6.82 -15.09 -29.04
N ARG A 523 -6.97 -15.33 -27.73
CA ARG A 523 -5.93 -16.01 -26.93
C ARG A 523 -5.65 -17.43 -27.40
N LEU A 524 -6.68 -18.18 -27.79
CA LEU A 524 -6.54 -19.54 -28.32
C LEU A 524 -5.89 -19.55 -29.70
N THR A 525 -6.34 -18.64 -30.56
CA THR A 525 -6.16 -18.75 -32.01
C THR A 525 -5.08 -17.82 -32.59
N GLY A 526 -4.80 -16.69 -31.93
CA GLY A 526 -3.96 -15.63 -32.48
C GLY A 526 -4.43 -15.18 -33.86
N ALA A 527 -5.74 -15.13 -34.08
CA ALA A 527 -6.33 -14.86 -35.39
C ALA A 527 -6.14 -13.41 -35.82
N HIS A 528 -5.92 -12.49 -34.87
CA HIS A 528 -5.74 -11.07 -35.08
C HIS A 528 -6.90 -10.43 -35.84
N LEU A 529 -8.12 -10.91 -35.58
CA LEU A 529 -9.36 -10.33 -36.09
C LEU A 529 -9.74 -9.13 -35.23
N ILE A 530 -8.93 -8.07 -35.28
CA ILE A 530 -9.07 -6.85 -34.48
C ILE A 530 -9.96 -5.83 -35.21
N VAL A 531 -10.81 -5.15 -34.45
CA VAL A 531 -11.63 -4.03 -34.91
C VAL A 531 -11.46 -2.85 -33.95
N GLU A 532 -11.48 -1.64 -34.50
CA GLU A 532 -11.64 -0.42 -33.71
C GLU A 532 -13.11 -0.32 -33.33
N THR A 533 -13.41 -0.29 -32.03
CA THR A 533 -14.76 -0.06 -31.52
C THR A 533 -14.79 1.24 -30.74
N GLU A 534 -15.81 2.06 -30.98
CA GLU A 534 -16.13 3.21 -30.12
C GLU A 534 -16.63 2.71 -28.77
N VAL A 535 -16.03 3.21 -27.70
CA VAL A 535 -16.45 2.95 -26.32
C VAL A 535 -17.01 4.27 -25.78
N GLU A 536 -18.15 4.19 -25.11
CA GLU A 536 -18.66 5.35 -24.37
C GLU A 536 -17.63 5.73 -23.31
N VAL A 537 -17.24 7.00 -23.29
CA VAL A 537 -16.34 7.52 -22.26
C VAL A 537 -16.93 7.16 -20.91
N GLU A 538 -16.17 6.47 -20.07
CA GLU A 538 -16.58 6.24 -18.68
C GLU A 538 -16.88 7.62 -18.07
N ASP A 539 -18.16 7.87 -17.79
CA ASP A 539 -18.55 9.03 -16.99
C ASP A 539 -17.86 8.84 -15.64
N ILE A 540 -16.77 9.57 -15.40
CA ILE A 540 -16.13 9.64 -14.09
C ILE A 540 -17.12 10.38 -13.19
N VAL A 541 -18.10 9.64 -12.65
CA VAL A 541 -19.02 10.13 -11.63
C VAL A 541 -18.26 10.15 -10.32
N ALA A 542 -17.29 11.05 -10.20
CA ALA A 542 -16.79 11.44 -8.90
C ALA A 542 -18.00 12.02 -8.13
N PRO A 543 -18.33 11.52 -6.92
CA PRO A 543 -19.36 12.15 -6.10
C PRO A 543 -18.90 13.58 -5.83
N ILE A 544 -19.47 14.53 -6.58
CA ILE A 544 -19.21 15.94 -6.39
C ILE A 544 -19.68 16.24 -4.97
N PRO A 545 -18.78 16.64 -4.04
CA PRO A 545 -19.21 17.06 -2.73
C PRO A 545 -20.27 18.14 -2.91
N PRO A 546 -21.38 18.13 -2.14
CA PRO A 546 -22.34 19.22 -2.22
C PRO A 546 -21.59 20.53 -2.02
N ASP A 547 -21.72 21.45 -2.98
CA ASP A 547 -21.13 22.77 -2.85
C ASP A 547 -21.55 23.34 -1.49
N PRO A 548 -20.62 23.88 -0.68
CA PRO A 548 -20.97 24.45 0.61
C PRO A 548 -22.04 25.52 0.38
N ASP A 549 -23.12 25.48 1.17
CA ASP A 549 -24.21 26.46 1.05
C ASP A 549 -23.73 27.82 1.57
N VAL A 550 -23.08 28.58 0.68
CA VAL A 550 -22.54 29.91 0.98
C VAL A 550 -23.61 31.01 0.84
N GLY A 551 -24.88 30.66 0.64
CA GLY A 551 -25.98 31.62 0.49
C GLY A 551 -25.95 32.44 -0.81
N GLU A 552 -25.06 32.12 -1.75
CA GLU A 552 -24.99 32.74 -3.07
C GLU A 552 -25.66 31.86 -4.13
N THR A 553 -26.44 32.48 -5.01
CA THR A 553 -27.10 31.79 -6.14
C THR A 553 -26.04 31.12 -7.03
N PRO A 554 -26.17 29.83 -7.40
CA PRO A 554 -25.15 29.14 -8.19
C PRO A 554 -24.92 29.85 -9.52
N GLY A 555 -23.76 30.50 -9.66
CA GLY A 555 -23.31 31.04 -10.94
C GLY A 555 -23.02 29.91 -11.92
N PRO A 556 -22.95 30.18 -13.24
CA PRO A 556 -22.45 29.20 -14.20
C PRO A 556 -21.05 28.74 -13.77
N LYS A 557 -20.82 27.42 -13.77
CA LYS A 557 -19.52 26.81 -13.40
C LYS A 557 -18.39 27.58 -14.10
N LEU A 558 -17.36 27.99 -13.34
CA LEU A 558 -16.25 28.82 -13.86
C LEU A 558 -15.66 28.22 -15.15
N VAL A 559 -15.54 26.90 -15.23
CA VAL A 559 -15.14 26.15 -16.44
C VAL A 559 -15.93 26.55 -17.68
N ARG A 560 -17.26 26.69 -17.61
CA ARG A 560 -18.08 27.13 -18.75
C ARG A 560 -17.89 28.60 -19.11
N THR A 561 -17.37 29.39 -18.17
CA THR A 561 -17.16 30.83 -18.31
C THR A 561 -15.75 31.15 -18.80
N VAL A 562 -14.76 30.28 -18.52
CA VAL A 562 -13.33 30.52 -18.80
C VAL A 562 -12.81 29.65 -19.95
N SER A 563 -13.44 28.50 -20.26
CA SER A 563 -13.02 27.68 -21.40
C SER A 563 -13.38 28.34 -22.74
N ASP A 564 -12.40 28.48 -23.63
CA ASP A 564 -12.64 28.94 -24.99
C ASP A 564 -13.50 27.88 -25.72
N PRO A 565 -14.56 28.26 -26.46
CA PRO A 565 -15.37 27.32 -27.22
C PRO A 565 -14.57 26.45 -28.22
N ARG A 566 -13.35 26.86 -28.59
CA ARG A 566 -12.42 26.10 -29.44
C ARG A 566 -11.69 24.98 -28.70
N ASP A 567 -11.62 25.05 -27.37
CA ASP A 567 -11.00 24.04 -26.51
C ASP A 567 -12.01 22.96 -26.08
N LEU A 568 -13.30 23.12 -26.44
CA LEU A 568 -14.30 22.08 -26.27
C LEU A 568 -14.02 20.98 -27.30
N PRO A 569 -13.85 19.71 -26.88
CA PRO A 569 -13.78 18.61 -27.83
C PRO A 569 -15.09 18.58 -28.64
N PRO A 570 -15.05 18.20 -29.93
CA PRO A 570 -16.26 18.01 -30.72
C PRO A 570 -17.12 16.92 -30.06
N GLU A 571 -18.38 17.22 -29.74
CA GLU A 571 -19.32 16.23 -29.24
C GLU A 571 -19.85 15.35 -30.39
N PRO A 572 -19.88 14.01 -30.22
CA PRO A 572 -19.38 13.24 -29.08
C PRO A 572 -17.86 12.95 -29.20
N SER A 573 -17.11 13.10 -28.10
CA SER A 573 -15.75 12.58 -28.00
C SER A 573 -15.83 11.07 -27.75
N THR A 574 -15.89 10.27 -28.80
CA THR A 574 -15.83 8.81 -28.66
C THR A 574 -14.37 8.38 -28.50
N GLU A 575 -14.07 7.65 -27.42
CA GLU A 575 -12.80 6.93 -27.32
C GLU A 575 -12.91 5.67 -28.17
N THR A 576 -11.84 5.34 -28.90
CA THR A 576 -11.80 4.11 -29.72
C THR A 576 -10.80 3.15 -29.10
N VAL A 577 -11.19 1.88 -29.00
CA VAL A 577 -10.35 0.81 -28.48
C VAL A 577 -10.22 -0.28 -29.53
N GLU A 578 -8.99 -0.72 -29.78
CA GLU A 578 -8.70 -1.91 -30.57
C GLU A 578 -9.04 -3.16 -29.75
N ARG A 579 -10.04 -3.94 -30.18
CA ARG A 579 -10.42 -5.20 -29.53
C ARG A 579 -10.72 -6.31 -30.54
N PRO A 580 -10.63 -7.60 -30.16
CA PRO A 580 -11.06 -8.69 -31.03
C PRO A 580 -12.52 -8.53 -31.46
N THR A 581 -12.82 -8.82 -32.72
CA THR A 581 -14.15 -8.67 -33.28
C THR A 581 -15.13 -9.62 -32.62
N THR A 582 -16.32 -9.11 -32.29
CA THR A 582 -17.47 -9.93 -31.87
C THR A 582 -18.27 -10.45 -33.07
N ASN A 583 -17.89 -10.11 -34.31
CA ASN A 583 -18.59 -10.58 -35.50
C ASN A 583 -18.37 -12.08 -35.74
N ARG A 584 -19.37 -12.89 -35.39
CA ARG A 584 -19.34 -14.34 -35.59
C ARG A 584 -19.06 -14.78 -37.03
N SER A 585 -19.57 -14.06 -38.03
CA SER A 585 -19.36 -14.44 -39.44
C SER A 585 -17.89 -14.35 -39.85
N ALA A 586 -17.15 -13.36 -39.34
CA ALA A 586 -15.72 -13.23 -39.57
C ALA A 586 -14.94 -14.43 -38.99
N TRP A 587 -15.29 -14.82 -37.75
CA TRP A 587 -14.72 -16.00 -37.10
C TRP A 587 -15.05 -17.30 -37.82
N GLN A 588 -16.27 -17.46 -38.35
CA GLN A 588 -16.66 -18.64 -39.14
C GLN A 588 -15.83 -18.78 -40.41
N VAL A 589 -15.62 -17.67 -41.14
CA VAL A 589 -14.78 -17.68 -42.36
C VAL A 589 -13.35 -18.08 -42.02
N TRP A 590 -12.78 -17.51 -40.94
CA TRP A 590 -11.45 -17.88 -40.48
C TRP A 590 -11.37 -19.36 -40.05
N TRP A 591 -12.37 -19.84 -39.32
CA TRP A 591 -12.39 -21.22 -38.81
C TRP A 591 -12.48 -22.25 -39.93
N GLN A 592 -13.25 -21.99 -40.99
CA GLN A 592 -13.33 -22.87 -42.15
C GLN A 592 -11.97 -23.14 -42.81
N ASP A 593 -11.06 -22.15 -42.81
CA ASP A 593 -9.69 -22.31 -43.31
C ASP A 593 -8.79 -23.02 -42.29
N LYS A 594 -8.90 -22.67 -41.00
CA LYS A 594 -7.92 -23.04 -39.97
C LYS A 594 -8.25 -24.28 -39.15
N GLN A 595 -9.49 -24.76 -39.16
CA GLN A 595 -9.96 -25.91 -38.37
C GLN A 595 -9.01 -27.12 -38.43
N ARG A 596 -8.40 -27.40 -39.58
CA ARG A 596 -7.54 -28.57 -39.79
C ARG A 596 -6.22 -28.51 -39.00
N ASP A 597 -5.80 -27.33 -38.59
CA ASP A 597 -4.58 -27.10 -37.81
C ASP A 597 -4.79 -27.38 -36.31
N TYR A 598 -6.04 -27.50 -35.87
CA TYR A 598 -6.44 -27.71 -34.49
C TYR A 598 -6.84 -29.17 -34.22
N VAL A 599 -6.01 -29.85 -33.43
CA VAL A 599 -6.19 -31.25 -33.03
C VAL A 599 -6.87 -31.27 -31.67
N ARG A 600 -7.97 -32.03 -31.57
CA ARG A 600 -8.67 -32.24 -30.30
C ARG A 600 -7.75 -32.85 -29.24
N GLY A 601 -7.97 -32.45 -27.98
CA GLY A 601 -7.16 -32.88 -26.84
C GLY A 601 -5.75 -32.30 -26.81
N ARG A 602 -5.44 -31.33 -27.67
CA ARG A 602 -4.23 -30.52 -27.57
C ARG A 602 -4.53 -29.15 -27.01
N ARG A 603 -3.57 -28.65 -26.25
CA ARG A 603 -3.55 -27.30 -25.73
C ARG A 603 -2.96 -26.35 -26.77
N TYR A 604 -3.62 -25.23 -27.01
CA TYR A 604 -3.23 -24.18 -27.94
C TYR A 604 -3.09 -22.83 -27.23
N ARG A 605 -2.24 -21.98 -27.80
CA ARG A 605 -2.03 -20.60 -27.37
C ARG A 605 -1.56 -19.78 -28.55
N HIS A 606 -2.25 -18.70 -28.86
CA HIS A 606 -1.98 -17.84 -30.03
C HIS A 606 -1.78 -18.64 -31.32
N GLY A 607 -2.66 -19.63 -31.55
CA GLY A 607 -2.66 -20.49 -32.73
C GLY A 607 -1.57 -21.55 -32.80
N LYS A 608 -0.74 -21.67 -31.76
CA LYS A 608 0.37 -22.63 -31.69
C LYS A 608 0.08 -23.69 -30.63
N PRO A 609 0.49 -24.96 -30.85
CA PRO A 609 0.47 -25.96 -29.78
C PRO A 609 1.30 -25.47 -28.59
N TYR A 610 0.70 -25.48 -27.40
CA TYR A 610 1.26 -24.86 -26.21
C TYR A 610 2.63 -25.46 -25.83
N VAL A 611 3.56 -24.57 -25.50
CA VAL A 611 4.83 -24.85 -24.82
C VAL A 611 5.13 -23.71 -23.84
N PRO A 612 5.85 -23.94 -22.72
CA PRO A 612 6.13 -22.89 -21.73
C PRO A 612 6.80 -21.63 -22.29
N SER A 613 7.59 -21.75 -23.37
CA SER A 613 8.20 -20.58 -24.01
C SER A 613 7.18 -19.60 -24.59
N LEU A 614 5.95 -20.02 -24.90
CA LEU A 614 4.89 -19.10 -25.33
C LEU A 614 4.41 -18.24 -24.16
N SER A 615 4.18 -18.82 -22.97
CA SER A 615 3.86 -18.02 -21.77
C SER A 615 4.97 -17.02 -21.44
N LEU A 616 6.24 -17.38 -21.67
CA LEU A 616 7.35 -16.46 -21.48
C LEU A 616 7.37 -15.31 -22.49
N VAL A 617 7.12 -15.60 -23.78
CA VAL A 617 7.01 -14.55 -24.80
C VAL A 617 5.87 -13.59 -24.46
N GLU A 618 4.72 -14.10 -24.02
CA GLU A 618 3.62 -13.24 -23.59
C GLU A 618 3.95 -12.44 -22.32
N LEU A 619 4.71 -13.02 -21.40
CA LEU A 619 5.15 -12.31 -20.20
C LEU A 619 6.15 -11.19 -20.53
N ASP A 620 6.95 -11.37 -21.56
CA ASP A 620 7.99 -10.43 -21.96
C ASP A 620 7.49 -9.34 -22.93
N GLU A 621 6.75 -9.74 -23.96
CA GLU A 621 6.37 -8.91 -25.10
C GLU A 621 4.85 -8.65 -25.17
N GLY A 622 4.05 -9.40 -24.44
CA GLY A 622 2.60 -9.27 -24.46
C GLY A 622 2.11 -7.99 -23.79
N ARG A 623 1.03 -7.42 -24.33
CA ARG A 623 0.24 -6.33 -23.72
C ARG A 623 -0.64 -6.89 -22.60
N ALA A 624 -0.01 -7.48 -21.60
CA ALA A 624 -0.67 -8.15 -20.49
C ALA A 624 -0.76 -7.25 -19.26
N THR A 625 -1.93 -7.21 -18.65
CA THR A 625 -2.19 -6.53 -17.38
C THR A 625 -1.37 -7.16 -16.24
N LEU A 626 -1.27 -6.45 -15.11
CA LEU A 626 -0.55 -6.93 -13.94
C LEU A 626 -1.05 -8.32 -13.44
N PRO A 627 -2.37 -8.58 -13.27
CA PRO A 627 -2.87 -9.91 -12.91
C PRO A 627 -2.51 -10.99 -13.94
N GLU A 628 -2.57 -10.68 -15.24
CA GLU A 628 -2.21 -11.64 -16.29
C GLU A 628 -0.73 -11.97 -16.28
N ARG A 629 0.15 -10.99 -16.03
CA ARG A 629 1.60 -11.24 -15.88
C ARG A 629 1.89 -12.15 -14.68
N ARG A 630 1.16 -12.01 -13.57
CA ARG A 630 1.25 -12.95 -12.43
C ARG A 630 0.74 -14.34 -12.82
N ALA A 631 -0.38 -14.44 -13.51
CA ALA A 631 -0.91 -15.72 -13.99
C ALA A 631 0.05 -16.43 -14.98
N LEU A 632 0.68 -15.69 -15.89
CA LEU A 632 1.72 -16.19 -16.80
C LEU A 632 2.93 -16.73 -16.03
N HIS A 633 3.36 -16.02 -14.97
CA HIS A 633 4.42 -16.49 -14.10
C HIS A 633 4.04 -17.78 -13.36
N TRP A 634 2.84 -17.86 -12.78
CA TRP A 634 2.37 -19.07 -12.12
C TRP A 634 2.24 -20.24 -13.10
N GLU A 635 1.77 -19.98 -14.32
CA GLU A 635 1.73 -20.97 -15.39
C GLU A 635 3.13 -21.49 -15.73
N LEU A 636 4.12 -20.60 -15.88
CA LEU A 636 5.51 -20.99 -16.10
C LEU A 636 6.02 -21.88 -14.97
N VAL A 637 5.75 -21.52 -13.71
CA VAL A 637 6.08 -22.38 -12.56
C VAL A 637 5.42 -23.73 -12.73
N VAL A 638 4.09 -23.79 -12.78
CA VAL A 638 3.32 -25.04 -12.85
C VAL A 638 3.76 -25.94 -14.01
N ARG A 639 3.96 -25.38 -15.21
CA ARG A 639 4.24 -26.14 -16.43
C ARG A 639 5.70 -26.54 -16.58
N THR A 640 6.64 -25.80 -15.99
CA THR A 640 8.07 -26.14 -16.05
C THR A 640 8.56 -26.96 -14.86
N GLY A 641 7.86 -26.91 -13.73
CA GLY A 641 8.36 -27.50 -12.49
C GLY A 641 9.32 -26.58 -11.74
N GLU A 642 9.84 -25.54 -12.39
CA GLU A 642 10.90 -24.67 -11.87
C GLU A 642 10.35 -23.38 -11.25
N VAL A 643 11.19 -22.75 -10.42
CA VAL A 643 10.87 -21.48 -9.77
C VAL A 643 11.98 -20.50 -10.09
N VAL A 644 11.62 -19.44 -10.81
CA VAL A 644 12.44 -18.23 -10.96
C VAL A 644 11.61 -17.09 -10.38
N ARG A 645 12.22 -16.31 -9.49
CA ARG A 645 11.58 -15.16 -8.87
C ARG A 645 11.18 -14.16 -9.94
N PHE A 646 9.91 -13.76 -9.94
CA PHE A 646 9.39 -12.71 -10.79
C PHE A 646 8.12 -12.15 -10.14
N ASP A 647 8.02 -10.82 -10.03
CA ASP A 647 6.76 -10.14 -9.76
C ASP A 647 6.65 -8.92 -10.68
N PRO A 648 5.49 -8.67 -11.32
CA PRO A 648 5.28 -7.46 -12.13
C PRO A 648 5.42 -6.13 -11.35
N HIS A 649 5.43 -6.21 -10.02
CA HIS A 649 5.65 -5.09 -9.11
C HIS A 649 7.11 -4.67 -8.96
N ASP A 650 8.05 -5.55 -9.30
CA ASP A 650 9.50 -5.24 -9.26
C ASP A 650 9.83 -4.12 -10.26
N PHE A 651 10.93 -3.39 -10.05
CA PHE A 651 11.44 -2.42 -11.03
C PHE A 651 11.70 -3.07 -12.40
N VAL A 652 11.57 -2.32 -13.49
CA VAL A 652 11.72 -2.85 -14.85
C VAL A 652 13.03 -3.63 -15.02
N VAL A 653 14.15 -3.09 -14.52
CA VAL A 653 15.46 -3.74 -14.61
C VAL A 653 15.52 -5.09 -13.88
N VAL A 654 14.78 -5.22 -12.77
CA VAL A 654 14.70 -6.46 -11.98
C VAL A 654 13.83 -7.48 -12.72
N GLN A 655 12.70 -7.04 -13.27
CA GLN A 655 11.85 -7.89 -14.13
C GLN A 655 12.63 -8.41 -15.35
N GLU A 656 13.43 -7.56 -16.02
CA GLU A 656 14.25 -7.98 -17.16
C GLU A 656 15.29 -9.03 -16.79
N ALA A 657 15.91 -8.90 -15.62
CA ALA A 657 16.85 -9.90 -15.10
C ALA A 657 16.14 -11.25 -14.85
N SER A 658 14.98 -11.23 -14.22
CA SER A 658 14.14 -12.41 -14.00
C SER A 658 13.69 -13.07 -15.31
N LEU A 659 13.30 -12.28 -16.32
CA LEU A 659 12.94 -12.78 -17.64
C LEU A 659 14.15 -13.45 -18.33
N ALA A 660 15.34 -12.87 -18.21
CA ALA A 660 16.57 -13.48 -18.75
C ALA A 660 16.89 -14.83 -18.11
N GLU A 661 16.61 -15.00 -16.81
CA GLU A 661 16.72 -16.29 -16.13
C GLU A 661 15.65 -17.28 -16.60
N TRP A 662 14.38 -16.84 -16.69
CA TRP A 662 13.28 -17.65 -17.23
C TRP A 662 13.53 -18.15 -18.65
N ARG A 663 14.17 -17.35 -19.53
CA ARG A 663 14.53 -17.79 -20.90
C ARG A 663 15.36 -19.07 -20.89
N ARG A 664 16.28 -19.23 -19.93
CA ARG A 664 17.12 -20.44 -19.81
C ARG A 664 16.31 -21.66 -19.34
N VAL A 665 15.23 -21.45 -18.61
CA VAL A 665 14.35 -22.50 -18.09
C VAL A 665 13.32 -22.91 -19.13
N ALA A 666 12.58 -21.96 -19.69
CA ALA A 666 11.46 -22.21 -20.59
C ALA A 666 11.90 -22.87 -21.92
N GLN A 667 13.12 -22.60 -22.39
CA GLN A 667 13.69 -23.25 -23.58
C GLN A 667 13.93 -24.75 -23.42
N ARG A 668 14.00 -25.28 -22.19
CA ARG A 668 14.26 -26.70 -21.92
C ARG A 668 12.99 -27.57 -21.93
N GLY A 669 11.79 -26.97 -21.99
CA GLY A 669 10.55 -27.66 -21.62
C GLY A 669 9.53 -27.85 -22.75
N GLY A 670 8.95 -29.06 -22.78
CA GLY A 670 7.59 -29.31 -23.31
C GLY A 670 7.50 -30.13 -24.59
N ASN A 671 6.53 -31.05 -24.62
CA ASN A 671 6.03 -31.64 -25.87
C ASN A 671 4.89 -30.74 -26.38
N PRO A 672 4.98 -30.15 -27.59
CA PRO A 672 4.01 -29.18 -28.08
C PRO A 672 2.56 -29.67 -27.97
N GLY A 673 1.73 -28.86 -27.30
CA GLY A 673 0.30 -29.09 -27.13
C GLY A 673 -0.11 -30.20 -26.17
N ARG A 674 0.83 -30.87 -25.47
CA ARG A 674 0.47 -31.85 -24.45
C ARG A 674 0.10 -31.18 -23.13
N TRP A 675 -0.92 -31.74 -22.47
CA TRP A 675 -1.30 -31.44 -21.09
C TRP A 675 -0.34 -32.06 -20.07
N HIS A 676 0.96 -31.83 -20.23
CA HIS A 676 1.98 -32.37 -19.32
C HIS A 676 2.23 -31.42 -18.14
N ARG A 677 2.45 -32.01 -16.97
CA ARG A 677 3.02 -31.36 -15.79
C ARG A 677 4.18 -32.24 -15.31
N PRO A 678 5.35 -31.67 -15.00
CA PRO A 678 6.40 -32.45 -14.33
C PRO A 678 5.89 -32.91 -12.96
N GLY A 679 6.23 -34.14 -12.56
CA GLY A 679 5.98 -34.61 -11.21
C GLY A 679 6.78 -33.76 -10.22
N ARG A 680 6.13 -33.30 -9.14
CA ARG A 680 6.74 -32.51 -8.07
C ARG A 680 6.72 -33.31 -6.77
#